data_AF-A0A416HKC9-F1
#
_entry.id   AF-A0A416HKC9-F1
#
_cell.length_a   1.000
_cell.length_b   1.000
_cell.length_c   1.000
_cell.angle_alpha   90.00
_cell.angle_beta   90.00
_cell.angle_gamma   90.00
#
_symmetry.space_group_name_H-M   'P 1'
#
loop_
_entity.id
_entity.type
_entity.pdbx_description
1 polymer ?
#
loop_
_entity_poly.entity_id
_entity_poly.type
_entity_poly.pdbx_seq_one_letter_code
_entity_poly.pdbx_strand_id
1 'polypeptide(L)'
;MKQKQRKRGAKRIFAGAMAVLMVLSAVDVSGWGVMNAKAEGATVGTTPQYLTIGSTKIIDNGKFQNNEGSGNDTIYQGTNWYYDRTKNQLVLENASISGHITSMNGDLSIILSGTNTMKSEMLIQSILTESGIVPTLEINGNNHNGSLSCGTISVGDDGLNNNLNIMGATLETSEIDCSGSVTIENSHVVANDDSSTVISGDKIKIVDSYVEAKATTERYEGKVIRSNQPINVSGSQIVVSRALACLDPVLSDCNFSNSIITKQWKEYEKEVNVTKTYVYGKATLKEDLTIASGESIEFESGASITNPEKLTLAEGASLLVDGAEHIHNTDGDVTYTWKDDKEHIKNVACKDCPIGYVTKETETHSIGENGFCACNEVYQPANLTTDKYDMDGDGSKDEVYEISNAGQLYWFAGLVNGTLSGVTQNTSANAVLTADIVVNKNVLKPDGTLNEGTFKEWTPIATSASPYTGIFDGQNHTISGLYFNQEDSYNVGLFSRNNGKIANAGILDSYFYGTSKVGGVCGNNYTGTITNCYNTGSVSGIGTAGGVSGYNDNGSITNCYNTGNVSGSSGFVGGVSGCNSKGTIINSYNAGSVSGLEFVGGVSGDNSKGTITNCYNIGSVSGSEGYVGGVNGYNNGGTITNSYNVGSVSGTERHVGGVSGYNDGGTITNCYNIGSSVSGSGYVGGVSGDNSKGTITNCYNTGSVSGTGVNVGGVIGRNESNATIKNCYYDSTIYTGTAIGYDGGTTEKVEGKTTEQYKTGEVAYLLQLDQSDEVWGQTIGTDTYPTLGGAKVYKNADYKGCEGKPGEPVSYEYSNTEKNTYGDHPDADNDGKCDDCGAIIDGIGAKLAGYSLSLTGNIGVNFYMELSNKIIADKDAYMQFTLPNGTITKVPVSEAQTNSTINEGKTYYKFPCEVSSYEMTQDIKAQMFDGNGNVGKEYTYTVRDYAQYLIDHVDLYQDAYPFAVAMLNYGACSQKYFNKAVDELANKYLNDDELEIPDRFEGYIDNYVATKAENGVLGQFAGLSMVLKSETTLNLFYEPKEGVDVSKLTFLVDGKEITPVKRGQYYILSLKNIRANELGNSKTFTVTDGTNTLTGDYCAMMYCYQVLRAAEGIYADDLVTLVKAFSAYVYSAKDVCRSN
;
A
#
# COMPACT_ATOMS: atom_id res chain seq x y z
N MET A 1 -17.90 20.42 8.44
CA MET A 1 -18.61 21.65 7.98
C MET A 1 -17.76 22.40 6.97
N LYS A 2 -18.29 23.42 6.29
CA LYS A 2 -17.64 24.09 5.14
C LYS A 2 -16.42 24.97 5.54
N GLN A 3 -15.57 25.26 4.54
CA GLN A 3 -14.50 26.27 4.51
C GLN A 3 -13.32 26.15 5.50
N LYS A 4 -12.25 25.43 5.11
CA LYS A 4 -10.83 25.87 5.32
C LYS A 4 -9.74 25.04 4.59
N GLN A 5 -9.87 24.81 3.28
CA GLN A 5 -8.76 24.30 2.45
C GLN A 5 -8.60 25.06 1.13
N ARG A 6 -7.59 25.95 1.07
CA ARG A 6 -7.08 26.56 -0.18
C ARG A 6 -5.64 27.08 0.01
N LYS A 7 -4.68 26.17 0.21
CA LYS A 7 -3.21 26.41 0.10
C LYS A 7 -2.42 25.11 0.32
N ARG A 8 -2.14 24.36 -0.77
CA ARG A 8 -0.99 23.44 -0.97
C ARG A 8 -1.10 22.77 -2.34
N GLY A 9 -0.69 23.50 -3.36
CA GLY A 9 -0.34 22.96 -4.68
C GLY A 9 1.12 23.29 -4.99
N ALA A 10 1.74 22.55 -5.92
CA ALA A 10 3.13 22.68 -6.36
C ALA A 10 4.22 22.44 -5.29
N LYS A 11 4.67 21.18 -5.16
CA LYS A 11 6.08 20.76 -5.00
C LYS A 11 6.21 19.21 -4.96
N ARG A 12 6.21 18.56 -6.12
CA ARG A 12 6.67 17.16 -6.34
C ARG A 12 7.14 16.95 -7.79
N ILE A 13 8.30 17.53 -8.14
CA ILE A 13 9.15 17.16 -9.29
C ILE A 13 10.61 17.27 -8.77
N PHE A 14 11.52 16.49 -9.34
CA PHE A 14 12.94 16.31 -8.95
C PHE A 14 13.21 15.44 -7.71
N ALA A 15 13.33 14.14 -7.95
CA ALA A 15 14.28 13.24 -7.29
C ALA A 15 14.54 12.05 -8.25
N GLY A 16 15.65 12.06 -8.98
CA GLY A 16 15.86 11.11 -10.09
C GLY A 16 17.26 11.16 -10.70
N ALA A 17 18.28 10.86 -9.88
CA ALA A 17 19.65 10.55 -10.27
C ALA A 17 20.44 10.00 -9.07
N MET A 18 21.48 9.22 -9.33
CA MET A 18 22.35 8.51 -8.34
C MET A 18 21.66 7.34 -7.61
N ALA A 19 22.33 6.24 -7.24
CA ALA A 19 23.76 5.89 -7.39
C ALA A 19 23.95 4.42 -7.84
N VAL A 20 25.19 4.04 -8.15
CA VAL A 20 25.62 2.68 -8.58
C VAL A 20 26.93 2.32 -7.85
N LEU A 21 27.20 1.01 -7.68
CA LEU A 21 28.43 0.32 -7.22
C LEU A 21 28.58 -0.07 -5.73
N MET A 22 29.25 -1.23 -5.57
CA MET A 22 29.94 -1.84 -4.40
C MET A 22 29.18 -2.89 -3.54
N VAL A 23 29.73 -4.05 -3.10
CA VAL A 23 30.45 -5.22 -3.76
C VAL A 23 31.21 -6.11 -2.71
N LEU A 24 30.88 -7.43 -2.61
CA LEU A 24 31.69 -8.64 -2.17
C LEU A 24 32.07 -9.04 -0.70
N SER A 25 31.86 -10.35 -0.38
CA SER A 25 32.43 -11.38 0.59
C SER A 25 31.83 -11.59 2.02
N ALA A 26 31.27 -12.78 2.46
CA ALA A 26 31.98 -14.09 2.68
C ALA A 26 31.22 -15.39 3.30
N VAL A 27 31.19 -16.67 2.76
CA VAL A 27 30.78 -18.00 3.44
C VAL A 27 31.87 -19.06 3.80
N ASP A 28 31.72 -19.75 4.97
CA ASP A 28 32.34 -21.02 5.46
C ASP A 28 32.07 -21.17 7.00
N VAL A 29 32.06 -22.29 7.75
CA VAL A 29 32.19 -23.78 7.57
C VAL A 29 31.85 -24.46 8.94
N SER A 30 31.49 -25.75 9.17
CA SER A 30 30.63 -26.74 8.47
C SER A 30 30.50 -28.07 9.29
N GLY A 31 29.28 -28.64 9.46
CA GLY A 31 29.04 -30.05 9.88
C GLY A 31 28.77 -30.31 11.38
N TRP A 32 28.32 -31.49 11.85
CA TRP A 32 27.59 -32.67 11.33
C TRP A 32 27.66 -33.75 12.45
N GLY A 33 26.55 -34.41 12.81
CA GLY A 33 26.56 -35.50 13.81
C GLY A 33 25.17 -36.10 14.08
N VAL A 34 25.04 -37.44 13.98
CA VAL A 34 23.75 -38.16 13.96
C VAL A 34 23.86 -39.53 14.65
N MET A 35 22.89 -39.94 15.47
CA MET A 35 22.29 -41.30 15.41
C MET A 35 21.07 -41.56 16.34
N ASN A 36 20.29 -42.58 15.95
CA ASN A 36 18.96 -42.93 16.46
C ASN A 36 18.95 -43.77 17.75
N ALA A 37 17.78 -43.87 18.37
CA ALA A 37 17.37 -45.00 19.21
C ALA A 37 16.01 -45.58 18.74
N LYS A 38 15.66 -46.79 19.20
CA LYS A 38 14.54 -47.61 18.71
C LYS A 38 13.63 -48.02 19.88
N ALA A 39 12.37 -48.34 19.61
CA ALA A 39 11.45 -48.93 20.59
C ALA A 39 11.27 -50.44 20.37
N GLU A 40 11.17 -51.21 21.46
CA GLU A 40 10.86 -52.64 21.48
C GLU A 40 9.60 -52.91 22.34
N GLY A 41 8.98 -54.08 22.20
CA GLY A 41 7.69 -54.41 22.84
C GLY A 41 7.81 -55.59 23.81
N ALA A 42 7.08 -55.50 24.94
CA ALA A 42 7.13 -56.48 26.02
C ALA A 42 6.03 -57.56 25.94
N THR A 43 6.34 -58.77 26.43
CA THR A 43 5.41 -59.88 26.63
C THR A 43 4.78 -59.84 28.01
N VAL A 44 3.48 -60.14 28.13
CA VAL A 44 2.78 -60.23 29.43
C VAL A 44 3.23 -61.47 30.19
N GLY A 45 3.58 -61.30 31.47
CA GLY A 45 4.04 -62.37 32.37
C GLY A 45 2.95 -63.32 32.86
N THR A 46 3.34 -64.31 33.66
CA THR A 46 2.45 -65.32 34.25
C THR A 46 1.76 -64.80 35.50
N THR A 47 0.45 -64.97 35.62
CA THR A 47 -0.32 -64.45 36.76
C THR A 47 -0.10 -65.26 38.05
N PRO A 48 0.06 -64.60 39.22
CA PRO A 48 0.25 -65.30 40.50
C PRO A 48 -0.92 -66.23 40.85
N GLN A 49 -0.62 -67.36 41.50
CA GLN A 49 -1.65 -68.20 42.11
C GLN A 49 -2.26 -67.53 43.36
N TYR A 50 -1.47 -66.74 44.08
CA TYR A 50 -1.93 -65.97 45.24
C TYR A 50 -1.37 -64.56 45.19
N LEU A 51 -2.20 -63.57 45.52
CA LEU A 51 -1.81 -62.18 45.66
C LEU A 51 -2.60 -61.53 46.79
N THR A 52 -1.90 -61.01 47.80
CA THR A 52 -2.52 -60.35 48.97
C THR A 52 -1.86 -59.02 49.29
N ILE A 53 -2.66 -58.06 49.79
CA ILE A 53 -2.21 -56.78 50.33
C ILE A 53 -2.80 -56.61 51.74
N GLY A 54 -1.97 -56.73 52.76
CA GLY A 54 -2.40 -56.88 54.15
C GLY A 54 -3.32 -58.08 54.32
N SER A 55 -4.51 -57.87 54.88
CA SER A 55 -5.55 -58.90 55.01
C SER A 55 -6.38 -59.12 53.73
N THR A 56 -6.19 -58.29 52.69
CA THR A 56 -6.99 -58.30 51.47
C THR A 56 -6.45 -59.32 50.47
N LYS A 57 -7.30 -60.28 50.06
CA LYS A 57 -6.99 -61.24 48.99
C LYS A 57 -7.46 -60.70 47.65
N ILE A 58 -6.53 -60.50 46.72
CA ILE A 58 -6.79 -60.10 45.34
C ILE A 58 -6.87 -61.35 44.45
N ILE A 59 -5.97 -62.31 44.67
CA ILE A 59 -5.99 -63.64 44.03
C ILE A 59 -5.82 -64.71 45.11
N ASP A 60 -6.64 -65.77 45.03
CA ASP A 60 -6.57 -66.97 45.87
C ASP A 60 -6.77 -68.21 44.99
N ASN A 61 -5.84 -69.16 45.02
CA ASN A 61 -5.86 -70.38 44.18
C ASN A 61 -6.08 -70.08 42.67
N GLY A 62 -5.37 -69.08 42.13
CA GLY A 62 -5.47 -68.62 40.75
C GLY A 62 -6.80 -67.94 40.40
N LYS A 63 -7.69 -67.73 41.37
CA LYS A 63 -8.96 -67.04 41.19
C LYS A 63 -8.87 -65.62 41.70
N PHE A 64 -9.11 -64.69 40.78
CA PHE A 64 -9.32 -63.29 41.09
C PHE A 64 -10.58 -63.11 41.96
N GLN A 65 -10.45 -62.40 43.07
CA GLN A 65 -11.52 -62.15 44.03
C GLN A 65 -12.07 -60.74 43.78
N ASN A 66 -13.27 -60.59 43.21
CA ASN A 66 -13.86 -59.26 43.01
C ASN A 66 -14.60 -58.76 44.28
N ASN A 67 -14.52 -57.46 44.56
CA ASN A 67 -15.18 -56.78 45.68
C ASN A 67 -16.49 -56.04 45.31
N GLU A 68 -16.73 -55.65 44.05
CA GLU A 68 -17.90 -54.83 43.68
C GLU A 68 -18.73 -55.40 42.53
N GLY A 69 -20.05 -55.49 42.72
CA GLY A 69 -20.96 -56.20 41.83
C GLY A 69 -21.45 -55.42 40.61
N SER A 70 -20.60 -55.22 39.59
CA SER A 70 -21.02 -54.54 38.34
C SER A 70 -20.39 -55.04 37.03
N GLY A 71 -20.10 -56.34 36.90
CA GLY A 71 -20.27 -57.06 35.62
C GLY A 71 -19.25 -56.83 34.51
N ASN A 72 -18.03 -56.39 34.82
CA ASN A 72 -16.89 -56.34 33.88
C ASN A 72 -15.56 -56.42 34.68
N ASP A 73 -15.36 -57.57 35.32
CA ASP A 73 -14.43 -57.75 36.44
C ASP A 73 -12.97 -57.95 36.00
N THR A 74 -12.29 -56.86 35.63
CA THR A 74 -10.85 -56.86 35.25
C THR A 74 -9.92 -56.15 36.23
N ILE A 75 -10.44 -55.32 37.14
CA ILE A 75 -9.65 -54.50 38.07
C ILE A 75 -10.14 -54.71 39.51
N TYR A 76 -9.20 -54.83 40.46
CA TYR A 76 -9.49 -54.79 41.90
C TYR A 76 -9.00 -53.48 42.48
N GLN A 77 -9.85 -52.70 43.12
CA GLN A 77 -9.49 -51.36 43.60
C GLN A 77 -9.49 -51.27 45.13
N GLY A 78 -8.46 -50.61 45.67
CA GLY A 78 -8.39 -50.18 47.05
C GLY A 78 -8.15 -48.66 47.14
N THR A 79 -7.88 -48.15 48.34
CA THR A 79 -7.56 -46.72 48.53
C THR A 79 -6.20 -46.40 47.89
N ASN A 80 -6.21 -45.60 46.82
CA ASN A 80 -5.03 -45.15 46.08
C ASN A 80 -4.19 -46.29 45.45
N TRP A 81 -4.78 -47.46 45.21
CA TRP A 81 -4.15 -48.53 44.46
C TRP A 81 -5.17 -49.40 43.72
N TYR A 82 -4.76 -50.07 42.65
CA TYR A 82 -5.56 -51.08 41.99
C TYR A 82 -4.72 -52.18 41.34
N TYR A 83 -5.30 -53.37 41.17
CA TYR A 83 -4.69 -54.47 40.42
C TYR A 83 -5.40 -54.67 39.08
N ASP A 84 -4.69 -54.47 37.97
CA ASP A 84 -5.14 -54.74 36.62
C ASP A 84 -4.81 -56.17 36.20
N ARG A 85 -5.84 -57.02 36.15
CA ARG A 85 -5.73 -58.43 35.76
C ARG A 85 -5.39 -58.62 34.28
N THR A 86 -5.66 -57.64 33.41
CA THR A 86 -5.35 -57.74 31.98
C THR A 86 -3.87 -57.49 31.67
N LYS A 87 -3.21 -56.69 32.49
CA LYS A 87 -1.76 -56.39 32.39
C LYS A 87 -0.89 -57.15 33.39
N ASN A 88 -1.50 -57.84 34.35
CA ASN A 88 -0.83 -58.50 35.48
C ASN A 88 -0.09 -57.52 36.41
N GLN A 89 -0.69 -56.35 36.64
CA GLN A 89 -0.04 -55.19 37.26
C GLN A 89 -0.75 -54.71 38.53
N LEU A 90 0.00 -54.50 39.61
CA LEU A 90 -0.44 -53.79 40.81
C LEU A 90 -0.01 -52.32 40.72
N VAL A 91 -0.93 -51.41 40.47
CA VAL A 91 -0.66 -49.97 40.38
C VAL A 91 -0.87 -49.29 41.73
N LEU A 92 0.13 -48.56 42.21
CA LEU A 92 0.09 -47.72 43.42
C LEU A 92 0.14 -46.24 43.00
N GLU A 93 -0.82 -45.43 43.46
CA GLU A 93 -1.03 -44.04 43.03
C GLU A 93 -1.13 -43.09 44.24
N ASN A 94 0.00 -42.80 44.89
CA ASN A 94 0.06 -42.17 46.22
C ASN A 94 -0.60 -43.05 47.31
N ALA A 95 -0.32 -44.35 47.28
CA ALA A 95 -0.82 -45.35 48.22
C ALA A 95 -0.11 -45.29 49.58
N SER A 96 -0.86 -45.52 50.66
CA SER A 96 -0.34 -45.76 52.02
C SER A 96 -0.77 -47.17 52.46
N ILE A 97 0.06 -48.17 52.17
CA ILE A 97 -0.23 -49.59 52.37
C ILE A 97 0.16 -50.03 53.79
N SER A 98 -0.81 -50.47 54.58
CA SER A 98 -0.65 -50.77 56.02
C SER A 98 -0.36 -52.25 56.35
N GLY A 99 0.08 -53.04 55.37
CA GLY A 99 0.31 -54.48 55.49
C GLY A 99 1.23 -55.04 54.40
N HIS A 100 1.67 -56.29 54.53
CA HIS A 100 2.52 -56.97 53.55
C HIS A 100 1.90 -57.02 52.15
N ILE A 101 2.72 -56.91 51.11
CA ILE A 101 2.35 -57.29 49.74
C ILE A 101 2.97 -58.66 49.47
N THR A 102 2.16 -59.68 49.18
CA THR A 102 2.66 -61.05 49.00
C THR A 102 2.14 -61.64 47.69
N SER A 103 3.06 -61.99 46.79
CA SER A 103 2.83 -62.77 45.57
C SER A 103 3.32 -64.20 45.76
N MET A 104 2.60 -65.19 45.20
CA MET A 104 3.07 -66.58 45.15
C MET A 104 2.82 -67.22 43.78
N ASN A 105 3.80 -67.97 43.30
CA ASN A 105 3.72 -68.83 42.10
C ASN A 105 3.29 -68.10 40.82
N GLY A 106 3.88 -66.93 40.55
CA GLY A 106 3.75 -66.20 39.29
C GLY A 106 4.41 -64.82 39.35
N ASP A 107 4.56 -64.20 38.19
CA ASP A 107 5.15 -62.87 38.03
C ASP A 107 4.23 -61.78 38.59
N LEU A 108 4.78 -60.69 39.11
CA LEU A 108 4.02 -59.51 39.54
C LEU A 108 4.77 -58.24 39.15
N SER A 109 4.11 -57.35 38.39
CA SER A 109 4.63 -56.01 38.11
C SER A 109 3.93 -54.97 38.98
N ILE A 110 4.64 -54.40 39.96
CA ILE A 110 4.17 -53.29 40.78
C ILE A 110 4.50 -51.98 40.04
N ILE A 111 3.49 -51.26 39.56
CA ILE A 111 3.65 -49.97 38.89
C ILE A 111 3.46 -48.86 39.93
N LEU A 112 4.38 -47.90 39.98
CA LEU A 112 4.34 -46.78 40.93
C LEU A 112 4.02 -45.48 40.19
N SER A 113 3.18 -44.64 40.80
CA SER A 113 3.07 -43.22 40.47
C SER A 113 2.86 -42.39 41.74
N GLY A 114 3.40 -41.16 41.74
CA GLY A 114 3.40 -40.32 42.94
C GLY A 114 4.18 -40.94 44.10
N THR A 115 3.89 -40.52 45.34
CA THR A 115 4.64 -40.94 46.53
C THR A 115 3.91 -42.02 47.30
N ASN A 116 4.40 -43.26 47.23
CA ASN A 116 3.81 -44.42 47.86
C ASN A 116 4.58 -44.81 49.13
N THR A 117 3.87 -45.26 50.16
CA THR A 117 4.49 -45.70 51.42
C THR A 117 3.90 -47.02 51.91
N MET A 118 4.79 -47.88 52.40
CA MET A 118 4.51 -48.98 53.31
C MET A 118 5.14 -48.63 54.66
N LYS A 119 4.66 -49.24 55.75
CA LYS A 119 5.39 -49.12 57.02
C LYS A 119 6.69 -49.93 56.97
N SER A 120 7.68 -49.53 57.77
CA SER A 120 8.99 -50.19 57.81
C SER A 120 8.94 -51.65 58.27
N GLU A 121 7.96 -52.06 59.08
CA GLU A 121 7.77 -53.47 59.46
C GLU A 121 7.09 -54.32 58.37
N MET A 122 6.68 -53.72 57.25
CA MET A 122 5.91 -54.39 56.19
C MET A 122 6.78 -54.65 54.96
N LEU A 123 7.10 -55.93 54.77
CA LEU A 123 7.83 -56.42 53.60
C LEU A 123 6.95 -56.60 52.34
N ILE A 124 7.60 -56.55 51.18
CA ILE A 124 7.09 -57.07 49.90
C ILE A 124 7.70 -58.46 49.69
N GLN A 125 6.88 -59.46 49.42
CA GLN A 125 7.30 -60.85 49.23
C GLN A 125 6.90 -61.41 47.87
N SER A 126 7.82 -62.12 47.23
CA SER A 126 7.54 -62.99 46.07
C SER A 126 8.07 -64.39 46.34
N ILE A 127 7.17 -65.37 46.51
CA ILE A 127 7.50 -66.74 46.94
C ILE A 127 7.20 -67.74 45.82
N LEU A 128 8.04 -68.78 45.70
CA LEU A 128 7.76 -69.95 44.87
C LEU A 128 7.59 -71.18 45.78
N THR A 129 6.44 -71.84 45.71
CA THR A 129 6.12 -73.04 46.51
C THR A 129 6.02 -74.31 45.66
N GLU A 130 6.11 -74.19 44.33
CA GLU A 130 6.03 -75.30 43.36
C GLU A 130 7.14 -75.18 42.32
N SER A 131 7.89 -76.25 42.08
CA SER A 131 9.01 -76.25 41.13
C SER A 131 8.54 -76.33 39.68
N GLY A 132 8.72 -75.27 38.88
CA GLY A 132 8.46 -75.33 37.44
C GLY A 132 8.70 -74.04 36.64
N ILE A 133 8.51 -72.87 37.23
CA ILE A 133 8.76 -71.54 36.63
C ILE A 133 9.47 -70.67 37.66
N VAL A 134 10.41 -69.83 37.24
CA VAL A 134 11.06 -68.81 38.08
C VAL A 134 10.23 -67.53 37.97
N PRO A 135 9.48 -67.12 39.01
CA PRO A 135 8.68 -65.89 38.97
C PRO A 135 9.57 -64.65 39.11
N THR A 136 9.14 -63.56 38.47
CA THR A 136 9.78 -62.26 38.52
C THR A 136 8.88 -61.25 39.23
N LEU A 137 9.40 -60.63 40.29
CA LEU A 137 8.85 -59.39 40.84
C LEU A 137 9.46 -58.22 40.07
N GLU A 138 8.63 -57.40 39.45
CA GLU A 138 9.02 -56.12 38.85
C GLU A 138 8.48 -54.98 39.72
N ILE A 139 9.29 -53.95 39.97
CA ILE A 139 8.87 -52.68 40.59
C ILE A 139 9.22 -51.57 39.61
N ASN A 140 8.21 -50.96 39.00
CA ASN A 140 8.35 -50.05 37.87
C ASN A 140 7.78 -48.66 38.18
N GLY A 141 8.63 -47.64 38.26
CA GLY A 141 8.21 -46.26 38.58
C GLY A 141 7.97 -45.36 37.37
N ASN A 142 7.81 -45.95 36.18
CA ASN A 142 7.48 -45.24 34.94
C ASN A 142 8.42 -44.05 34.67
N ASN A 143 9.73 -44.33 34.63
CA ASN A 143 10.82 -43.35 34.42
C ASN A 143 10.84 -42.20 35.45
N HIS A 144 10.99 -42.57 36.72
CA HIS A 144 11.13 -41.73 37.92
C HIS A 144 9.88 -40.95 38.36
N ASN A 145 8.70 -41.27 37.81
CA ASN A 145 7.43 -40.61 38.18
C ASN A 145 6.71 -41.26 39.38
N GLY A 146 7.17 -42.41 39.84
CA GLY A 146 6.68 -43.11 41.01
C GLY A 146 7.77 -43.43 42.01
N SER A 147 7.53 -43.06 43.28
CA SER A 147 8.36 -43.47 44.41
C SER A 147 7.63 -44.43 45.36
N LEU A 148 8.40 -45.23 46.07
CA LEU A 148 7.95 -46.16 47.11
C LEU A 148 8.94 -46.15 48.27
N SER A 149 8.45 -45.97 49.50
CA SER A 149 9.23 -46.19 50.73
C SER A 149 8.64 -47.40 51.48
N CYS A 150 9.44 -48.42 51.79
CA CYS A 150 8.97 -49.67 52.38
C CYS A 150 9.97 -50.34 53.35
N GLY A 151 9.57 -51.47 53.96
CA GLY A 151 10.48 -52.35 54.70
C GLY A 151 11.34 -53.21 53.76
N THR A 152 11.60 -54.46 54.13
CA THR A 152 12.34 -55.44 53.31
C THR A 152 11.61 -55.79 52.00
N ILE A 153 12.36 -56.03 50.92
CA ILE A 153 11.89 -56.70 49.71
C ILE A 153 12.53 -58.10 49.69
N SER A 154 11.71 -59.14 49.82
CA SER A 154 12.14 -60.54 49.94
C SER A 154 11.62 -61.36 48.76
N VAL A 155 12.55 -61.92 47.97
CA VAL A 155 12.25 -62.53 46.67
C VAL A 155 12.87 -63.93 46.61
N GLY A 156 12.05 -64.92 46.96
CA GLY A 156 12.44 -66.32 47.11
C GLY A 156 12.63 -66.76 48.56
N ASP A 157 12.71 -68.07 48.76
CA ASP A 157 12.98 -68.72 50.06
C ASP A 157 13.58 -70.12 49.80
N ASP A 158 14.22 -70.71 50.82
CA ASP A 158 14.66 -72.12 50.92
C ASP A 158 15.28 -72.77 49.64
N GLY A 159 16.07 -71.99 48.89
CA GLY A 159 16.84 -72.48 47.75
C GLY A 159 16.09 -72.56 46.40
N LEU A 160 14.94 -71.89 46.29
CA LEU A 160 14.23 -71.68 45.02
C LEU A 160 14.49 -70.26 44.50
N ASN A 161 15.04 -70.15 43.28
CA ASN A 161 15.40 -68.87 42.66
C ASN A 161 14.16 -68.11 42.19
N ASN A 162 13.97 -66.89 42.71
CA ASN A 162 13.01 -65.89 42.19
C ASN A 162 13.79 -64.64 41.74
N ASN A 163 13.28 -63.89 40.76
CA ASN A 163 13.97 -62.72 40.22
C ASN A 163 13.33 -61.40 40.67
N LEU A 164 14.14 -60.35 40.80
CA LEU A 164 13.71 -58.99 41.09
C LEU A 164 14.21 -58.02 40.00
N ASN A 165 13.30 -57.25 39.41
CA ASN A 165 13.62 -56.15 38.50
C ASN A 165 13.10 -54.83 39.11
N ILE A 166 13.94 -53.83 39.28
CA ILE A 166 13.57 -52.47 39.68
C ILE A 166 13.87 -51.56 38.49
N MET A 167 12.85 -50.91 37.94
CA MET A 167 12.93 -50.22 36.64
C MET A 167 12.29 -48.83 36.70
N GLY A 168 13.01 -47.77 36.35
CA GLY A 168 12.40 -46.43 36.33
C GLY A 168 11.89 -45.95 37.69
N ALA A 169 12.37 -46.45 38.83
CA ALA A 169 11.71 -46.29 40.14
C ALA A 169 12.56 -45.56 41.17
N THR A 170 11.92 -44.74 42.02
CA THR A 170 12.57 -44.14 43.20
C THR A 170 12.18 -44.93 44.45
N LEU A 171 13.08 -45.78 44.95
CA LEU A 171 12.79 -46.78 45.97
C LEU A 171 13.60 -46.54 47.24
N GLU A 172 12.94 -46.35 48.37
CA GLU A 172 13.52 -46.45 49.70
C GLU A 172 13.09 -47.78 50.34
N THR A 173 14.03 -48.53 50.90
CA THR A 173 13.78 -49.86 51.50
C THR A 173 14.73 -50.11 52.67
N SER A 174 14.39 -51.06 53.54
CA SER A 174 15.34 -51.56 54.54
C SER A 174 16.43 -52.43 53.89
N GLU A 175 16.02 -53.52 53.26
CA GLU A 175 16.90 -54.58 52.77
C GLU A 175 16.27 -55.19 51.51
N ILE A 176 17.09 -55.51 50.51
CA ILE A 176 16.69 -56.26 49.32
C ILE A 176 17.33 -57.65 49.41
N ASP A 177 16.54 -58.68 49.72
CA ASP A 177 16.99 -60.07 49.72
C ASP A 177 16.35 -60.87 48.58
N CYS A 178 17.18 -61.47 47.74
CA CYS A 178 16.74 -62.15 46.52
C CYS A 178 17.55 -63.44 46.30
N SER A 179 16.86 -64.56 46.13
CA SER A 179 17.51 -65.86 45.89
C SER A 179 18.00 -66.03 44.44
N GLY A 180 17.36 -65.37 43.47
CA GLY A 180 17.75 -65.37 42.05
C GLY A 180 18.45 -64.07 41.64
N SER A 181 18.14 -63.55 40.45
CA SER A 181 18.82 -62.36 39.93
C SER A 181 18.13 -61.05 40.30
N VAL A 182 18.91 -60.04 40.69
CA VAL A 182 18.46 -58.65 40.89
C VAL A 182 18.93 -57.79 39.71
N THR A 183 18.00 -57.11 39.05
CA THR A 183 18.27 -56.06 38.08
C THR A 183 17.78 -54.72 38.65
N ILE A 184 18.63 -53.71 38.68
CA ILE A 184 18.24 -52.32 38.95
C ILE A 184 18.56 -51.52 37.68
N GLU A 185 17.57 -50.90 37.04
CA GLU A 185 17.72 -50.25 35.75
C GLU A 185 17.02 -48.89 35.72
N ASN A 186 17.73 -47.83 35.29
CA ASN A 186 17.20 -46.46 35.20
C ASN A 186 16.43 -46.00 36.47
N SER A 187 16.96 -46.30 37.67
CA SER A 187 16.24 -46.16 38.95
C SER A 187 17.08 -45.41 40.01
N HIS A 188 16.44 -44.95 41.07
CA HIS A 188 17.07 -44.38 42.26
C HIS A 188 16.71 -45.21 43.50
N VAL A 189 17.60 -46.11 43.92
CA VAL A 189 17.37 -47.05 45.03
C VAL A 189 18.18 -46.66 46.27
N VAL A 190 17.59 -46.73 47.45
CA VAL A 190 18.22 -46.46 48.75
C VAL A 190 17.83 -47.57 49.74
N ALA A 191 18.80 -48.34 50.22
CA ALA A 191 18.60 -49.48 51.12
C ALA A 191 19.42 -49.32 52.43
N ASN A 192 18.79 -49.39 53.60
CA ASN A 192 19.44 -49.16 54.91
C ASN A 192 18.94 -50.12 56.01
N ASP A 193 19.81 -50.95 56.62
CA ASP A 193 19.42 -51.90 57.68
C ASP A 193 20.53 -52.21 58.74
N ASP A 194 20.22 -52.94 59.83
CA ASP A 194 21.17 -53.55 60.80
C ASP A 194 21.63 -54.97 60.36
N SER A 195 21.29 -55.37 59.14
CA SER A 195 21.90 -56.50 58.42
C SER A 195 23.34 -56.21 57.99
N SER A 196 24.17 -57.26 57.83
CA SER A 196 25.52 -57.14 57.26
C SER A 196 25.55 -57.33 55.74
N THR A 197 24.40 -57.59 55.13
CA THR A 197 24.15 -57.68 53.68
C THR A 197 22.82 -57.01 53.40
N VAL A 198 22.84 -55.86 52.72
CA VAL A 198 21.65 -54.98 52.58
C VAL A 198 21.04 -55.08 51.18
N ILE A 199 21.83 -55.49 50.18
CA ILE A 199 21.33 -55.94 48.88
C ILE A 199 21.96 -57.31 48.57
N SER A 200 21.13 -58.30 48.34
CA SER A 200 21.46 -59.72 48.14
C SER A 200 20.86 -60.22 46.81
N GLY A 201 21.59 -61.09 46.11
CA GLY A 201 21.17 -61.66 44.83
C GLY A 201 22.19 -62.65 44.28
N ASP A 202 21.78 -63.82 43.78
CA ASP A 202 22.71 -64.79 43.16
C ASP A 202 23.49 -64.16 41.99
N LYS A 203 22.82 -63.29 41.23
CA LYS A 203 23.42 -62.44 40.20
C LYS A 203 22.83 -61.02 40.25
N ILE A 204 23.67 -60.00 40.41
CA ILE A 204 23.24 -58.60 40.44
C ILE A 204 23.68 -57.85 39.16
N LYS A 205 22.77 -57.07 38.57
CA LYS A 205 22.98 -56.14 37.44
C LYS A 205 22.45 -54.76 37.83
N ILE A 206 23.26 -53.71 37.66
CA ILE A 206 22.87 -52.31 37.94
C ILE A 206 23.18 -51.46 36.70
N VAL A 207 22.16 -50.82 36.12
CA VAL A 207 22.24 -50.06 34.86
C VAL A 207 21.63 -48.68 35.03
N ASP A 208 22.35 -47.65 34.61
CA ASP A 208 21.91 -46.26 34.56
C ASP A 208 21.23 -45.70 35.82
N SER A 209 21.55 -46.27 36.99
CA SER A 209 20.82 -46.05 38.25
C SER A 209 21.65 -45.33 39.31
N TYR A 210 20.99 -44.66 40.26
CA TYR A 210 21.55 -44.39 41.58
C TYR A 210 21.22 -45.56 42.52
N VAL A 211 22.20 -46.05 43.29
CA VAL A 211 21.99 -47.10 44.30
C VAL A 211 22.79 -46.77 45.56
N GLU A 212 22.10 -46.45 46.66
CA GLU A 212 22.68 -46.34 47.99
C GLU A 212 22.39 -47.60 48.82
N ALA A 213 23.41 -48.17 49.47
CA ALA A 213 23.28 -49.36 50.32
C ALA A 213 24.09 -49.23 51.61
N LYS A 214 23.45 -49.38 52.78
CA LYS A 214 24.03 -49.03 54.08
C LYS A 214 23.82 -50.09 55.16
N ALA A 215 24.90 -50.80 55.49
CA ALA A 215 24.94 -51.69 56.65
C ALA A 215 25.24 -50.86 57.90
N THR A 216 24.18 -50.53 58.66
CA THR A 216 24.29 -49.78 59.92
C THR A 216 24.87 -50.61 61.07
N THR A 217 25.05 -51.92 60.88
CA THR A 217 25.49 -52.83 61.93
C THR A 217 26.96 -52.68 62.32
N GLU A 218 27.19 -52.70 63.63
CA GLU A 218 28.51 -52.81 64.26
C GLU A 218 28.85 -54.24 64.73
N ARG A 219 28.00 -55.24 64.40
CA ARG A 219 28.09 -56.59 64.99
C ARG A 219 28.61 -57.69 64.07
N TYR A 220 28.33 -57.60 62.78
CA TYR A 220 28.48 -58.73 61.85
C TYR A 220 29.23 -58.34 60.57
N GLU A 221 30.21 -59.19 60.18
CA GLU A 221 30.89 -59.10 58.90
C GLU A 221 30.01 -59.66 57.75
N GLY A 222 30.33 -59.34 56.50
CA GLY A 222 29.50 -59.57 55.31
C GLY A 222 29.87 -58.61 54.17
N LYS A 223 29.22 -58.72 53.00
CA LYS A 223 29.33 -57.71 51.92
C LYS A 223 28.03 -56.90 51.91
N VAL A 224 28.09 -55.57 51.89
CA VAL A 224 26.88 -54.72 51.98
C VAL A 224 26.00 -54.89 50.74
N ILE A 225 26.61 -54.99 49.55
CA ILE A 225 25.97 -55.59 48.38
C ILE A 225 26.66 -56.92 48.11
N ARG A 226 25.94 -58.03 48.29
CA ARG A 226 26.44 -59.40 48.16
C ARG A 226 25.85 -60.07 46.93
N SER A 227 26.72 -60.62 46.09
CA SER A 227 26.34 -61.57 45.05
C SER A 227 27.25 -62.79 45.00
N ASN A 228 26.71 -63.92 44.54
CA ASN A 228 27.46 -65.16 44.33
C ASN A 228 28.17 -65.18 42.95
N GLN A 229 27.67 -64.38 42.00
CA GLN A 229 28.30 -64.08 40.71
C GLN A 229 28.91 -62.67 40.71
N PRO A 230 29.79 -62.34 39.75
CA PRO A 230 30.27 -60.96 39.59
C PRO A 230 29.10 -59.99 39.33
N ILE A 231 29.03 -58.92 40.13
CA ILE A 231 28.07 -57.84 39.96
C ILE A 231 28.44 -57.05 38.70
N ASN A 232 27.47 -56.74 37.84
CA ASN A 232 27.74 -55.98 36.61
C ASN A 232 27.09 -54.61 36.71
N VAL A 233 27.91 -53.55 36.64
CA VAL A 233 27.49 -52.17 36.86
C VAL A 233 27.85 -51.32 35.63
N SER A 234 26.85 -50.68 35.03
CA SER A 234 27.01 -49.83 33.85
C SER A 234 26.24 -48.51 33.96
N GLY A 235 26.82 -47.38 33.58
CA GLY A 235 26.11 -46.08 33.54
C GLY A 235 25.68 -45.52 34.90
N SER A 236 26.11 -46.11 36.03
CA SER A 236 25.45 -45.98 37.33
C SER A 236 26.29 -45.27 38.38
N GLN A 237 25.62 -44.72 39.39
CA GLN A 237 26.25 -44.16 40.60
C GLN A 237 25.86 -45.03 41.80
N ILE A 238 26.86 -45.58 42.51
CA ILE A 238 26.63 -46.40 43.70
C ILE A 238 27.28 -45.73 44.90
N VAL A 239 26.54 -45.63 46.01
CA VAL A 239 27.06 -45.27 47.33
C VAL A 239 26.89 -46.50 48.22
N VAL A 240 27.97 -46.97 48.85
CA VAL A 240 27.92 -48.16 49.70
C VAL A 240 28.66 -47.91 51.01
N SER A 241 27.97 -48.11 52.14
CA SER A 241 28.45 -47.70 53.46
C SER A 241 28.32 -48.77 54.54
N ARG A 242 29.25 -48.78 55.50
CA ARG A 242 29.29 -49.71 56.64
C ARG A 242 29.73 -49.05 57.96
N ALA A 243 29.05 -49.38 59.06
CA ALA A 243 29.44 -48.97 60.41
C ALA A 243 30.58 -49.81 61.04
N LEU A 244 30.47 -51.16 61.02
CA LEU A 244 31.53 -52.06 61.53
C LEU A 244 32.89 -51.80 60.89
N ALA A 245 33.95 -51.79 61.71
CA ALA A 245 35.33 -51.61 61.26
C ALA A 245 35.87 -52.83 60.49
N CYS A 246 36.42 -52.61 59.29
CA CYS A 246 36.93 -53.67 58.41
C CYS A 246 38.10 -53.20 57.50
N LEU A 247 38.63 -54.11 56.69
CA LEU A 247 39.78 -53.90 55.78
C LEU A 247 39.38 -53.51 54.33
N ASP A 248 38.15 -53.00 54.12
CA ASP A 248 37.38 -53.02 52.86
C ASP A 248 37.06 -54.43 52.35
N PRO A 249 35.82 -54.88 52.58
CA PRO A 249 35.09 -55.49 51.47
C PRO A 249 33.61 -55.08 51.47
N VAL A 250 33.29 -53.85 51.06
CA VAL A 250 31.88 -53.36 51.06
C VAL A 250 30.99 -53.96 49.96
N LEU A 251 31.56 -54.46 48.86
CA LEU A 251 30.86 -55.08 47.71
C LEU A 251 31.42 -56.48 47.42
N SER A 252 30.60 -57.41 46.90
CA SER A 252 31.11 -58.58 46.14
C SER A 252 31.94 -58.14 44.92
N ASP A 253 32.57 -59.09 44.23
CA ASP A 253 33.38 -58.81 43.05
C ASP A 253 32.52 -58.15 41.95
N CYS A 254 33.02 -57.07 41.34
CA CYS A 254 32.27 -56.22 40.41
C CYS A 254 33.01 -56.02 39.08
N ASN A 255 32.25 -55.99 37.99
CA ASN A 255 32.65 -55.39 36.72
C ASN A 255 32.00 -54.00 36.62
N PHE A 256 32.80 -52.94 36.55
CA PHE A 256 32.33 -51.56 36.40
C PHE A 256 32.54 -51.04 34.98
N SER A 257 31.66 -50.17 34.52
CA SER A 257 31.79 -49.46 33.23
C SER A 257 30.96 -48.17 33.25
N ASN A 258 31.48 -47.05 32.76
CA ASN A 258 30.76 -45.77 32.72
C ASN A 258 30.05 -45.41 34.05
N SER A 259 30.69 -45.66 35.20
CA SER A 259 30.04 -45.67 36.53
C SER A 259 30.89 -45.01 37.61
N ILE A 260 30.23 -44.46 38.65
CA ILE A 260 30.84 -43.84 39.83
C ILE A 260 30.52 -44.67 41.07
N ILE A 261 31.52 -45.06 41.87
CA ILE A 261 31.36 -45.95 43.03
C ILE A 261 32.00 -45.31 44.27
N THR A 262 31.17 -44.84 45.21
CA THR A 262 31.60 -44.29 46.50
C THR A 262 31.50 -45.37 47.59
N LYS A 263 32.65 -45.80 48.11
CA LYS A 263 32.78 -46.71 49.25
C LYS A 263 32.98 -45.92 50.53
N GLN A 264 32.27 -46.29 51.60
CA GLN A 264 32.42 -45.73 52.94
C GLN A 264 32.52 -46.85 53.98
N TRP A 265 33.59 -46.86 54.79
CA TRP A 265 33.74 -47.86 55.87
C TRP A 265 34.62 -47.31 56.99
N LYS A 266 34.54 -47.91 58.19
CA LYS A 266 35.48 -47.65 59.26
C LYS A 266 36.72 -48.54 59.08
N GLU A 267 37.91 -47.96 59.04
CA GLU A 267 39.16 -48.70 58.80
C GLU A 267 39.58 -49.48 60.05
N TYR A 268 39.76 -50.80 59.92
CA TYR A 268 40.06 -51.70 61.03
C TYR A 268 41.29 -51.31 61.87
N GLU A 269 42.41 -50.92 61.24
CA GLU A 269 43.66 -50.65 61.95
C GLU A 269 43.72 -49.26 62.61
N LYS A 270 42.90 -48.31 62.15
CA LYS A 270 42.96 -46.90 62.55
C LYS A 270 41.71 -46.37 63.25
N GLU A 271 40.59 -47.10 63.18
CA GLU A 271 39.26 -46.70 63.64
C GLU A 271 38.72 -45.38 63.04
N VAL A 272 39.31 -44.87 61.94
CA VAL A 272 38.79 -43.70 61.21
C VAL A 272 37.77 -44.11 60.16
N ASN A 273 36.82 -43.24 59.86
CA ASN A 273 35.96 -43.39 58.68
C ASN A 273 36.78 -43.07 57.42
N VAL A 274 36.64 -43.90 56.40
CA VAL A 274 37.28 -43.75 55.10
C VAL A 274 36.21 -43.70 54.02
N THR A 275 36.19 -42.62 53.25
CA THR A 275 35.46 -42.51 51.99
C THR A 275 36.44 -42.63 50.84
N LYS A 276 36.10 -43.40 49.81
CA LYS A 276 36.79 -43.38 48.51
C LYS A 276 35.78 -43.46 47.38
N THR A 277 35.91 -42.57 46.40
CA THR A 277 35.10 -42.61 45.18
C THR A 277 35.94 -43.03 43.99
N TYR A 278 35.42 -43.98 43.21
CA TYR A 278 36.05 -44.52 42.01
C TYR A 278 35.22 -44.18 40.77
N VAL A 279 35.87 -43.84 39.65
CA VAL A 279 35.22 -43.53 38.37
C VAL A 279 35.79 -44.41 37.26
N TYR A 280 34.90 -45.10 36.56
CA TYR A 280 35.22 -46.07 35.50
C TYR A 280 34.58 -45.63 34.19
N GLY A 281 35.33 -45.60 33.09
CA GLY A 281 34.84 -45.16 31.76
C GLY A 281 34.21 -43.75 31.75
N LYS A 282 33.28 -43.50 30.82
CA LYS A 282 32.56 -42.22 30.70
C LYS A 282 31.32 -42.22 31.57
N ALA A 283 31.48 -41.83 32.84
CA ALA A 283 30.44 -41.91 33.85
C ALA A 283 29.57 -40.65 33.93
N THR A 284 28.32 -40.80 34.35
CA THR A 284 27.36 -39.70 34.53
C THR A 284 26.82 -39.72 35.95
N LEU A 285 27.02 -38.63 36.70
CA LEU A 285 26.44 -38.47 38.03
C LEU A 285 24.92 -38.40 37.94
N LYS A 286 24.25 -39.27 38.67
CA LYS A 286 22.79 -39.30 38.85
C LYS A 286 22.43 -38.30 39.96
N GLU A 287 23.10 -38.42 41.11
CA GLU A 287 22.99 -37.52 42.26
C GLU A 287 24.25 -36.69 42.48
N ASP A 288 24.08 -35.53 43.11
CA ASP A 288 25.17 -34.57 43.36
C ASP A 288 26.20 -35.16 44.32
N LEU A 289 27.49 -35.04 43.97
CA LEU A 289 28.60 -35.68 44.69
C LEU A 289 29.53 -34.62 45.27
N THR A 290 29.74 -34.66 46.58
CA THR A 290 30.77 -33.87 47.27
C THR A 290 31.88 -34.79 47.77
N ILE A 291 33.14 -34.47 47.42
CA ILE A 291 34.34 -35.08 48.01
C ILE A 291 34.87 -34.12 49.08
N ALA A 292 34.95 -34.57 50.33
CA ALA A 292 35.34 -33.73 51.46
C ALA A 292 36.87 -33.53 51.56
N SER A 293 37.28 -32.57 52.40
CA SER A 293 38.70 -32.31 52.67
C SER A 293 39.37 -33.54 53.30
N GLY A 294 40.45 -34.03 52.68
CA GLY A 294 41.14 -35.27 53.05
C GLY A 294 40.56 -36.55 52.44
N GLU A 295 39.48 -36.47 51.65
CA GLU A 295 38.96 -37.58 50.84
C GLU A 295 39.53 -37.54 49.40
N SER A 296 39.34 -38.63 48.64
CA SER A 296 39.87 -38.77 47.29
C SER A 296 38.86 -39.33 46.30
N ILE A 297 38.83 -38.76 45.09
CA ILE A 297 38.19 -39.35 43.91
C ILE A 297 39.25 -39.87 42.94
N GLU A 298 39.11 -41.12 42.51
CA GLU A 298 40.10 -41.86 41.72
C GLU A 298 39.51 -42.31 40.38
N PHE A 299 40.15 -41.94 39.29
CA PHE A 299 39.75 -42.25 37.92
C PHE A 299 40.63 -43.35 37.33
N GLU A 300 40.00 -44.35 36.71
CA GLU A 300 40.67 -45.30 35.82
C GLU A 300 41.23 -44.60 34.57
N SER A 301 42.30 -45.14 33.98
CA SER A 301 42.90 -44.66 32.74
C SER A 301 41.89 -44.36 31.63
N GLY A 302 41.70 -43.06 31.30
CA GLY A 302 40.75 -42.60 30.29
C GLY A 302 39.29 -42.53 30.72
N ALA A 303 38.99 -42.72 32.01
CA ALA A 303 37.68 -42.43 32.59
C ALA A 303 37.43 -40.91 32.68
N SER A 304 36.15 -40.52 32.70
CA SER A 304 35.73 -39.12 32.82
C SER A 304 34.31 -38.97 33.35
N ILE A 305 33.99 -37.83 33.96
CA ILE A 305 32.60 -37.45 34.30
C ILE A 305 32.01 -36.57 33.18
N THR A 306 30.81 -36.91 32.71
CA THR A 306 30.09 -36.21 31.62
C THR A 306 29.39 -34.94 32.05
N ASN A 307 29.01 -34.85 33.34
CA ASN A 307 28.26 -33.76 33.95
C ASN A 307 28.96 -33.24 35.23
N PRO A 308 30.15 -32.61 35.09
CA PRO A 308 30.99 -32.20 36.22
C PRO A 308 30.38 -31.08 37.07
N GLU A 309 29.30 -30.43 36.63
CA GLU A 309 28.57 -29.45 37.44
C GLU A 309 27.91 -30.06 38.68
N LYS A 310 27.64 -31.38 38.68
CA LYS A 310 27.20 -32.16 39.85
C LYS A 310 28.33 -32.57 40.81
N LEU A 311 29.60 -32.32 40.47
CA LEU A 311 30.75 -32.65 41.32
C LEU A 311 31.24 -31.42 42.09
N THR A 312 31.33 -31.54 43.41
CA THR A 312 31.98 -30.57 44.29
C THR A 312 33.22 -31.20 44.92
N LEU A 313 34.39 -30.60 44.68
CA LEU A 313 35.62 -30.92 45.40
C LEU A 313 35.85 -29.88 46.48
N ALA A 314 35.93 -30.29 47.74
CA ALA A 314 36.25 -29.39 48.84
C ALA A 314 37.74 -29.00 48.84
N GLU A 315 38.09 -27.87 49.46
CA GLU A 315 39.48 -27.47 49.65
C GLU A 315 40.24 -28.54 50.44
N GLY A 316 41.27 -29.13 49.82
CA GLY A 316 42.03 -30.26 50.39
C GLY A 316 41.50 -31.66 50.06
N ALA A 317 40.56 -31.81 49.13
CA ALA A 317 40.27 -33.10 48.47
C ALA A 317 41.32 -33.39 47.36
N SER A 318 41.67 -34.66 47.16
CA SER A 318 42.59 -35.08 46.07
C SER A 318 41.85 -35.71 44.88
N LEU A 319 42.26 -35.35 43.66
CA LEU A 319 41.85 -36.01 42.41
C LEU A 319 43.00 -36.91 41.92
N LEU A 320 42.73 -38.20 41.76
CA LEU A 320 43.71 -39.21 41.35
C LEU A 320 43.37 -39.78 39.97
N VAL A 321 44.38 -40.11 39.17
CA VAL A 321 44.27 -40.89 37.93
C VAL A 321 45.27 -42.04 38.01
N ASP A 322 44.79 -43.29 37.85
CA ASP A 322 45.60 -44.51 38.00
C ASP A 322 46.45 -44.52 39.30
N GLY A 323 45.88 -44.00 40.40
CA GLY A 323 46.51 -43.88 41.72
C GLY A 323 47.51 -42.72 41.89
N ALA A 324 47.72 -41.88 40.88
CA ALA A 324 48.61 -40.70 40.94
C ALA A 324 47.82 -39.38 41.00
N GLU A 325 48.29 -38.40 41.78
CA GLU A 325 47.62 -37.11 41.93
C GLU A 325 47.67 -36.27 40.64
N HIS A 326 46.50 -35.82 40.20
CA HIS A 326 46.31 -35.07 38.96
C HIS A 326 46.53 -33.58 39.17
N ILE A 327 47.35 -32.96 38.31
CA ILE A 327 47.60 -31.52 38.32
C ILE A 327 46.84 -30.88 37.16
N HIS A 328 45.90 -30.00 37.48
CA HIS A 328 45.13 -29.24 36.49
C HIS A 328 46.02 -28.31 35.65
N ASN A 329 45.80 -28.28 34.34
CA ASN A 329 46.37 -27.34 33.37
C ASN A 329 45.29 -26.41 32.79
N THR A 330 45.70 -25.39 32.03
CA THR A 330 44.80 -24.40 31.40
C THR A 330 44.90 -24.43 29.87
N ASP A 331 45.29 -25.57 29.30
CA ASP A 331 45.68 -25.71 27.88
C ASP A 331 44.56 -26.31 27.00
N GLY A 332 43.32 -26.30 27.51
CA GLY A 332 42.10 -26.75 26.83
C GLY A 332 41.20 -25.61 26.35
N ASP A 333 40.07 -25.97 25.76
CA ASP A 333 39.11 -25.03 25.18
C ASP A 333 38.39 -24.16 26.23
N VAL A 334 37.96 -22.97 25.82
CA VAL A 334 37.17 -22.04 26.66
C VAL A 334 35.73 -22.02 26.17
N THR A 335 34.79 -22.33 27.04
CA THR A 335 33.34 -22.28 26.76
C THR A 335 32.65 -21.31 27.71
N TYR A 336 31.44 -20.87 27.35
CA TYR A 336 30.67 -19.91 28.15
C TYR A 336 29.29 -20.49 28.47
N THR A 337 28.77 -20.17 29.66
CA THR A 337 27.47 -20.66 30.15
C THR A 337 26.68 -19.49 30.71
N TRP A 338 25.50 -19.22 30.14
CA TRP A 338 24.69 -18.07 30.52
C TRP A 338 24.16 -18.20 31.96
N LYS A 339 24.21 -17.10 32.72
CA LYS A 339 23.73 -17.04 34.11
C LYS A 339 22.54 -16.08 34.23
N ASP A 340 22.69 -14.86 33.74
CA ASP A 340 21.63 -13.83 33.72
C ASP A 340 21.92 -12.71 32.69
N ASP A 341 21.08 -11.67 32.66
CA ASP A 341 21.20 -10.50 31.78
C ASP A 341 22.46 -9.63 31.99
N LYS A 342 23.33 -9.96 32.97
CA LYS A 342 24.55 -9.20 33.31
C LYS A 342 25.79 -10.06 33.30
N GLU A 343 25.67 -11.34 33.65
CA GLU A 343 26.79 -12.25 33.89
C GLU A 343 26.68 -13.55 33.08
N HIS A 344 27.84 -14.11 32.72
CA HIS A 344 27.98 -15.49 32.27
C HIS A 344 29.19 -16.14 32.92
N ILE A 345 29.19 -17.47 32.98
CA ILE A 345 30.27 -18.28 33.53
C ILE A 345 31.17 -18.71 32.37
N LYS A 346 32.44 -18.31 32.42
CA LYS A 346 33.51 -18.77 31.54
C LYS A 346 34.13 -20.02 32.16
N ASN A 347 34.01 -21.14 31.45
CA ASN A 347 34.60 -22.41 31.82
C ASN A 347 35.89 -22.60 31.03
N VAL A 348 37.00 -22.83 31.73
CA VAL A 348 38.27 -23.23 31.09
C VAL A 348 38.43 -24.74 31.26
N ALA A 349 38.57 -25.45 30.14
CA ALA A 349 38.86 -26.87 30.15
C ALA A 349 40.33 -27.14 30.46
N CYS A 350 40.59 -28.18 31.25
CA CYS A 350 41.93 -28.76 31.39
C CYS A 350 42.01 -29.96 30.46
N LYS A 351 42.97 -29.90 29.52
CA LYS A 351 43.04 -30.77 28.35
C LYS A 351 43.09 -32.27 28.66
N ASP A 352 43.68 -32.61 29.80
CA ASP A 352 43.94 -33.98 30.26
C ASP A 352 43.18 -34.31 31.56
N CYS A 353 42.14 -33.53 31.90
CA CYS A 353 41.40 -33.70 33.17
C CYS A 353 40.19 -34.62 33.04
N PRO A 354 40.04 -35.63 33.91
CA PRO A 354 38.86 -36.50 33.92
C PRO A 354 37.52 -35.78 34.18
N ILE A 355 37.54 -34.58 34.78
CA ILE A 355 36.33 -33.77 35.04
C ILE A 355 36.12 -32.65 34.02
N GLY A 356 36.96 -32.59 32.97
CA GLY A 356 36.87 -31.62 31.87
C GLY A 356 37.26 -30.19 32.22
N TYR A 357 36.61 -29.57 33.21
CA TYR A 357 36.71 -28.14 33.53
C TYR A 357 37.26 -27.87 34.93
N VAL A 358 37.92 -26.71 35.11
CA VAL A 358 38.67 -26.40 36.35
C VAL A 358 38.22 -25.10 37.03
N THR A 359 37.76 -24.09 36.27
CA THR A 359 37.43 -22.77 36.83
C THR A 359 36.07 -22.27 36.36
N LYS A 360 35.34 -21.62 37.28
CA LYS A 360 34.11 -20.86 37.02
C LYS A 360 34.41 -19.36 37.17
N GLU A 361 34.97 -18.73 36.14
CA GLU A 361 35.12 -17.27 36.15
C GLU A 361 33.78 -16.63 35.77
N THR A 362 33.24 -15.75 36.61
CA THR A 362 32.03 -15.00 36.29
C THR A 362 32.42 -13.71 35.58
N GLU A 363 32.19 -13.64 34.26
CA GLU A 363 32.47 -12.46 33.45
C GLU A 363 31.19 -11.67 33.15
N THR A 364 31.27 -10.34 33.25
CA THR A 364 30.17 -9.43 32.93
C THR A 364 30.08 -9.20 31.43
N HIS A 365 28.86 -9.20 30.85
CA HIS A 365 28.68 -9.12 29.40
C HIS A 365 29.32 -7.87 28.78
N SER A 366 30.35 -8.09 27.97
CA SER A 366 30.93 -7.07 27.09
C SER A 366 30.18 -7.06 25.76
N ILE A 367 28.99 -6.43 25.77
CA ILE A 367 28.15 -6.27 24.57
C ILE A 367 28.80 -5.22 23.64
N GLY A 368 29.11 -5.63 22.41
CA GLY A 368 29.63 -4.74 21.37
C GLY A 368 28.55 -3.85 20.75
N GLU A 369 28.96 -2.87 19.93
CA GLU A 369 28.02 -1.94 19.26
C GLU A 369 26.99 -2.64 18.34
N ASN A 370 27.29 -3.87 17.90
CA ASN A 370 26.38 -4.73 17.13
C ASN A 370 25.33 -5.47 17.99
N GLY A 371 25.38 -5.37 19.32
CA GLY A 371 24.48 -6.03 20.27
C GLY A 371 24.82 -7.48 20.59
N PHE A 372 25.92 -8.03 20.05
CA PHE A 372 26.41 -9.35 20.44
C PHE A 372 27.43 -9.22 21.58
N CYS A 373 27.42 -10.16 22.53
CA CYS A 373 28.52 -10.30 23.48
C CYS A 373 29.79 -10.80 22.76
N ALA A 374 30.98 -10.58 23.32
CA ALA A 374 32.25 -11.02 22.75
C ALA A 374 32.35 -12.54 22.49
N CYS A 375 31.58 -13.36 23.20
CA CYS A 375 31.44 -14.81 22.95
C CYS A 375 30.51 -15.16 21.77
N ASN A 376 29.85 -14.18 21.13
CA ASN A 376 28.90 -14.30 19.99
C ASN A 376 27.63 -15.15 20.21
N GLU A 377 27.47 -15.80 21.36
CA GLU A 377 26.30 -16.62 21.74
C GLU A 377 25.19 -15.83 22.45
N VAL A 378 25.53 -14.72 23.12
CA VAL A 378 24.57 -13.92 23.91
C VAL A 378 24.12 -12.67 23.14
N TYR A 379 22.80 -12.41 23.18
CA TYR A 379 22.11 -11.33 22.50
C TYR A 379 21.70 -10.21 23.48
N GLN A 380 21.92 -8.95 23.11
CA GLN A 380 21.37 -7.80 23.85
C GLN A 380 19.83 -7.81 23.82
N PRO A 381 19.14 -7.65 24.96
CA PRO A 381 17.68 -7.46 25.00
C PRO A 381 17.22 -6.21 24.24
N ALA A 382 16.09 -6.33 23.53
CA ALA A 382 15.42 -5.19 22.89
C ALA A 382 14.78 -4.28 23.96
N ASN A 383 14.79 -2.96 23.74
CA ASN A 383 14.31 -2.02 24.77
C ASN A 383 12.78 -1.97 24.77
N LEU A 384 12.14 -2.43 25.85
CA LEU A 384 10.68 -2.34 25.98
C LEU A 384 10.24 -0.90 26.31
N THR A 385 9.26 -0.40 25.58
CA THR A 385 8.54 0.86 25.83
C THR A 385 7.04 0.59 25.95
N THR A 386 6.31 1.39 26.73
CA THR A 386 4.86 1.17 27.01
C THR A 386 4.00 2.44 26.93
N ASP A 387 4.62 3.59 26.64
CA ASP A 387 4.01 4.93 26.64
C ASP A 387 4.20 5.69 25.31
N LYS A 388 5.05 5.16 24.41
CA LYS A 388 5.55 5.85 23.22
C LYS A 388 4.70 5.57 21.98
N TYR A 389 4.44 4.30 21.68
CA TYR A 389 3.87 3.85 20.40
C TYR A 389 2.38 3.51 20.47
N ASP A 390 1.70 3.67 19.34
CA ASP A 390 0.28 3.38 19.08
C ASP A 390 0.29 2.69 17.70
N MET A 391 0.28 1.35 17.71
CA MET A 391 0.71 0.50 16.59
C MET A 391 -0.47 -0.02 15.75
N ASP A 392 -1.63 -0.15 16.37
CA ASP A 392 -2.90 -0.52 15.71
C ASP A 392 -3.77 0.70 15.35
N GLY A 393 -3.60 1.83 16.07
CA GLY A 393 -4.31 3.07 15.83
C GLY A 393 -5.57 3.28 16.70
N ASP A 394 -5.76 2.52 17.78
CA ASP A 394 -6.91 2.69 18.69
C ASP A 394 -6.82 3.96 19.56
N GLY A 395 -5.62 4.56 19.67
CA GLY A 395 -5.34 5.79 20.43
C GLY A 395 -4.87 5.56 21.87
N SER A 396 -4.64 4.32 22.27
CA SER A 396 -3.98 3.94 23.52
C SER A 396 -2.45 3.90 23.36
N LYS A 397 -1.74 3.09 24.16
CA LYS A 397 -0.29 2.89 24.07
C LYS A 397 0.08 1.43 24.24
N ASP A 398 0.86 0.93 23.28
CA ASP A 398 1.30 -0.45 23.17
C ASP A 398 2.58 -0.74 23.96
N GLU A 399 2.71 -1.99 24.40
CA GLU A 399 4.00 -2.58 24.75
C GLU A 399 4.79 -2.89 23.47
N VAL A 400 5.88 -2.15 23.22
CA VAL A 400 6.67 -2.22 21.98
C VAL A 400 8.17 -2.31 22.27
N TYR A 401 8.81 -3.30 21.64
CA TYR A 401 10.26 -3.49 21.68
C TYR A 401 10.97 -2.65 20.61
N GLU A 402 11.88 -1.78 21.02
CA GLU A 402 12.78 -1.05 20.14
C GLU A 402 14.03 -1.87 19.83
N ILE A 403 14.28 -2.08 18.54
CA ILE A 403 15.43 -2.81 18.00
C ILE A 403 16.34 -1.80 17.30
N SER A 404 17.61 -1.74 17.72
CA SER A 404 18.61 -0.78 17.22
C SER A 404 19.89 -1.44 16.68
N ASN A 405 20.08 -2.73 16.90
CA ASN A 405 21.23 -3.49 16.42
C ASN A 405 20.90 -4.99 16.18
N ALA A 406 21.89 -5.74 15.69
CA ALA A 406 21.72 -7.15 15.32
C ALA A 406 21.43 -8.06 16.53
N GLY A 407 22.06 -7.81 17.68
CA GLY A 407 21.76 -8.52 18.93
C GLY A 407 20.29 -8.42 19.32
N GLN A 408 19.74 -7.19 19.34
CA GLN A 408 18.33 -6.97 19.68
C GLN A 408 17.36 -7.65 18.70
N LEU A 409 17.73 -7.77 17.42
CA LEU A 409 16.94 -8.51 16.43
C LEU A 409 16.94 -10.03 16.69
N TYR A 410 18.09 -10.62 17.05
CA TYR A 410 18.18 -12.04 17.43
C TYR A 410 17.47 -12.33 18.76
N TRP A 411 17.57 -11.43 19.73
CA TRP A 411 16.83 -11.52 20.99
C TRP A 411 15.31 -11.51 20.75
N PHE A 412 14.82 -10.60 19.89
CA PHE A 412 13.40 -10.55 19.54
C PHE A 412 12.92 -11.82 18.82
N ALA A 413 13.74 -12.39 17.91
CA ALA A 413 13.46 -13.70 17.33
C ALA A 413 13.35 -14.79 18.40
N GLY A 414 14.25 -14.79 19.41
CA GLY A 414 14.19 -15.71 20.54
C GLY A 414 12.95 -15.55 21.43
N LEU A 415 12.49 -14.31 21.67
CA LEU A 415 11.26 -14.01 22.42
C LEU A 415 10.02 -14.57 21.71
N VAL A 416 9.93 -14.38 20.39
CA VAL A 416 8.81 -14.91 19.58
C VAL A 416 8.89 -16.43 19.46
N ASN A 417 10.09 -17.01 19.36
CA ASN A 417 10.31 -18.45 19.20
C ASN A 417 10.29 -19.25 20.52
N GLY A 418 10.35 -18.58 21.67
CA GLY A 418 10.37 -19.23 22.99
C GLY A 418 11.70 -19.90 23.33
N THR A 419 12.81 -19.44 22.76
CA THR A 419 14.15 -20.03 22.93
C THR A 419 15.05 -19.29 23.92
N LEU A 420 14.57 -18.21 24.52
CA LEU A 420 15.29 -17.46 25.57
C LEU A 420 15.11 -18.15 26.93
N SER A 421 16.22 -18.38 27.64
CA SER A 421 16.17 -18.88 29.02
C SER A 421 15.55 -17.85 29.97
N GLY A 422 14.67 -18.30 30.86
CA GLY A 422 14.00 -17.45 31.87
C GLY A 422 12.94 -16.48 31.34
N VAL A 423 12.79 -16.30 30.02
CA VAL A 423 11.84 -15.36 29.40
C VAL A 423 10.67 -16.13 28.79
N THR A 424 9.44 -15.74 29.13
CA THR A 424 8.22 -16.36 28.56
C THR A 424 8.06 -15.99 27.07
N GLN A 425 7.73 -16.98 26.24
CA GLN A 425 7.44 -16.78 24.81
C GLN A 425 6.32 -15.77 24.60
N ASN A 426 6.49 -14.85 23.64
CA ASN A 426 5.43 -13.93 23.24
C ASN A 426 5.35 -13.79 21.71
N THR A 427 4.40 -14.51 21.07
CA THR A 427 4.16 -14.44 19.62
C THR A 427 3.49 -13.14 19.16
N SER A 428 2.87 -12.41 20.08
CA SER A 428 2.15 -11.16 19.84
C SER A 428 2.99 -9.91 20.15
N ALA A 429 4.28 -10.06 20.46
CA ALA A 429 5.15 -8.95 20.79
C ALA A 429 5.24 -7.95 19.61
N ASN A 430 4.90 -6.69 19.86
CA ASN A 430 5.08 -5.61 18.90
C ASN A 430 6.54 -5.13 18.91
N ALA A 431 7.07 -4.75 17.74
CA ALA A 431 8.43 -4.23 17.64
C ALA A 431 8.57 -3.14 16.57
N VAL A 432 9.55 -2.26 16.80
CA VAL A 432 9.98 -1.23 15.84
C VAL A 432 11.49 -1.28 15.62
N LEU A 433 11.92 -1.14 14.36
CA LEU A 433 13.31 -0.81 14.08
C LEU A 433 13.54 0.69 14.35
N THR A 434 14.68 1.02 14.96
CA THR A 434 15.09 2.41 15.29
C THR A 434 16.41 2.82 14.63
N ALA A 435 17.05 1.88 13.93
CA ALA A 435 18.24 2.06 13.11
C ALA A 435 18.28 0.98 12.03
N ASP A 436 19.12 1.15 11.02
CA ASP A 436 19.43 0.11 10.04
C ASP A 436 20.29 -1.01 10.67
N ILE A 437 19.88 -2.25 10.46
CA ILE A 437 20.46 -3.43 11.11
C ILE A 437 21.42 -4.14 10.17
N VAL A 438 22.66 -4.37 10.61
CA VAL A 438 23.70 -5.12 9.88
C VAL A 438 24.09 -6.35 10.70
N VAL A 439 23.67 -7.53 10.26
CA VAL A 439 23.93 -8.82 10.92
C VAL A 439 25.29 -9.37 10.47
N ASN A 440 25.37 -9.76 9.20
CA ASN A 440 26.63 -9.96 8.48
C ASN A 440 26.89 -8.75 7.58
N LYS A 441 28.09 -8.67 7.00
CA LYS A 441 28.40 -7.75 5.91
C LYS A 441 28.67 -8.53 4.64
N ASN A 442 28.32 -7.94 3.52
CA ASN A 442 28.72 -8.34 2.18
C ASN A 442 28.34 -9.80 1.83
N VAL A 443 27.11 -10.21 2.17
CA VAL A 443 26.65 -11.59 2.00
C VAL A 443 26.69 -12.05 0.54
N LEU A 444 26.36 -11.15 -0.38
CA LEU A 444 26.23 -11.46 -1.80
C LEU A 444 27.44 -11.02 -2.64
N LYS A 445 27.60 -11.69 -3.78
CA LYS A 445 28.37 -11.23 -4.93
C LYS A 445 27.53 -10.21 -5.73
N PRO A 446 28.13 -9.36 -6.57
CA PRO A 446 27.41 -8.29 -7.29
C PRO A 446 26.40 -8.81 -8.32
N ASP A 447 26.46 -10.10 -8.65
CA ASP A 447 25.52 -10.85 -9.48
C ASP A 447 24.35 -11.48 -8.67
N GLY A 448 24.34 -11.31 -7.34
CA GLY A 448 23.36 -11.88 -6.42
C GLY A 448 23.63 -13.33 -6.00
N THR A 449 24.81 -13.89 -6.30
CA THR A 449 25.24 -15.21 -5.80
C THR A 449 25.92 -15.13 -4.43
N LEU A 450 26.17 -16.28 -3.80
CA LEU A 450 26.75 -16.38 -2.45
C LEU A 450 28.30 -16.28 -2.47
N ASN A 451 28.92 -15.84 -1.36
CA ASN A 451 30.32 -15.38 -1.30
C ASN A 451 31.23 -16.22 -0.36
N GLU A 452 32.52 -15.89 -0.07
CA GLU A 452 33.52 -16.79 0.62
C GLU A 452 34.29 -16.22 1.88
N GLY A 453 34.32 -16.94 3.04
CA GLY A 453 34.83 -16.61 4.41
C GLY A 453 33.71 -16.66 5.53
N THR A 454 33.84 -16.38 6.84
CA THR A 454 32.73 -16.76 7.80
C THR A 454 31.47 -15.84 7.90
N PHE A 455 30.24 -16.42 7.93
CA PHE A 455 28.95 -15.76 8.28
C PHE A 455 28.28 -16.31 9.56
N LYS A 456 27.54 -15.47 10.30
CA LYS A 456 26.59 -15.87 11.36
C LYS A 456 25.22 -16.23 10.77
N GLU A 457 24.71 -17.42 11.08
CA GLU A 457 23.43 -17.93 10.58
C GLU A 457 22.22 -17.26 11.28
N TRP A 458 21.19 -16.94 10.49
CA TRP A 458 19.94 -16.33 10.92
C TRP A 458 18.91 -17.37 11.35
N THR A 459 18.19 -17.12 12.45
CA THR A 459 17.01 -17.92 12.83
C THR A 459 15.74 -17.11 12.53
N PRO A 460 14.87 -17.55 11.61
CA PRO A 460 13.63 -16.84 11.29
C PRO A 460 12.73 -16.59 12.51
N ILE A 461 12.07 -15.43 12.52
CA ILE A 461 11.11 -15.04 13.56
C ILE A 461 9.81 -15.84 13.38
N ALA A 462 9.26 -16.34 14.49
CA ALA A 462 8.14 -17.29 14.55
C ALA A 462 8.43 -18.67 13.96
N THR A 463 7.54 -19.62 14.22
CA THR A 463 7.60 -21.00 13.71
C THR A 463 6.25 -21.43 13.14
N SER A 464 6.18 -22.62 12.54
CA SER A 464 4.88 -23.20 12.11
C SER A 464 3.96 -23.60 13.27
N ALA A 465 4.49 -23.81 14.49
CA ALA A 465 3.72 -24.08 15.70
C ALA A 465 3.34 -22.78 16.45
N SER A 466 4.21 -21.78 16.40
CA SER A 466 4.08 -20.48 17.05
C SER A 466 4.17 -19.36 16.01
N PRO A 467 3.12 -19.14 15.19
CA PRO A 467 3.12 -18.11 14.15
C PRO A 467 3.14 -16.69 14.75
N TYR A 468 3.75 -15.73 14.05
CA TYR A 468 3.81 -14.34 14.53
C TYR A 468 2.43 -13.70 14.47
N THR A 469 1.99 -13.08 15.57
CA THR A 469 0.66 -12.47 15.72
C THR A 469 0.71 -10.98 16.07
N GLY A 470 1.89 -10.42 16.33
CA GLY A 470 2.08 -8.99 16.65
C GLY A 470 2.22 -8.08 15.44
N ILE A 471 2.66 -6.85 15.70
CA ILE A 471 2.98 -5.81 14.71
C ILE A 471 4.49 -5.53 14.72
N PHE A 472 5.16 -5.82 13.60
CA PHE A 472 6.54 -5.46 13.33
C PHE A 472 6.58 -4.31 12.32
N ASP A 473 7.04 -3.13 12.72
CA ASP A 473 7.19 -1.97 11.85
C ASP A 473 8.67 -1.57 11.69
N GLY A 474 9.21 -1.72 10.48
CA GLY A 474 10.57 -1.33 10.16
C GLY A 474 10.81 0.18 10.18
N GLN A 475 9.77 1.02 10.26
CA GLN A 475 9.86 2.49 10.17
C GLN A 475 10.64 3.01 8.94
N ASN A 476 10.73 2.21 7.86
CA ASN A 476 11.55 2.40 6.65
C ASN A 476 13.06 2.15 6.82
N HIS A 477 13.49 1.56 7.94
CA HIS A 477 14.84 1.00 8.10
C HIS A 477 14.99 -0.35 7.37
N THR A 478 16.25 -0.73 7.22
CA THR A 478 16.70 -1.95 6.56
C THR A 478 17.24 -2.98 7.56
N ILE A 479 17.14 -4.26 7.19
CA ILE A 479 17.86 -5.36 7.80
C ILE A 479 18.72 -5.98 6.71
N SER A 480 20.01 -6.10 6.98
CA SER A 480 21.01 -6.59 6.03
C SER A 480 21.88 -7.69 6.62
N GLY A 481 22.41 -8.54 5.75
CA GLY A 481 23.31 -9.61 6.15
C GLY A 481 22.62 -10.83 6.75
N LEU A 482 21.35 -11.10 6.43
CA LEU A 482 20.68 -12.33 6.87
C LEU A 482 21.18 -13.50 6.02
N TYR A 483 21.68 -14.55 6.66
CA TYR A 483 22.21 -15.74 5.99
C TYR A 483 21.49 -16.98 6.52
N PHE A 484 20.80 -17.70 5.63
CA PHE A 484 20.13 -18.96 5.91
C PHE A 484 20.36 -19.93 4.77
N ASN A 485 20.87 -21.14 5.04
CA ASN A 485 21.27 -22.08 4.01
C ASN A 485 21.12 -23.54 4.48
N GLN A 486 19.89 -24.07 4.42
CA GLN A 486 19.56 -25.40 4.95
C GLN A 486 18.59 -26.15 4.03
N GLU A 487 19.07 -27.20 3.35
CA GLU A 487 18.32 -27.87 2.27
C GLU A 487 16.97 -28.47 2.70
N ASP A 488 16.85 -28.89 3.98
CA ASP A 488 15.67 -29.56 4.57
C ASP A 488 14.67 -28.60 5.27
N SER A 489 14.90 -27.29 5.24
CA SER A 489 14.10 -26.30 5.99
C SER A 489 12.94 -25.67 5.23
N TYR A 490 11.79 -25.52 5.92
CA TYR A 490 10.51 -25.03 5.38
C TYR A 490 10.04 -23.74 6.07
N ASN A 491 9.43 -22.84 5.30
CA ASN A 491 8.95 -21.52 5.76
C ASN A 491 10.14 -20.65 6.23
N VAL A 492 10.92 -20.15 5.28
CA VAL A 492 12.21 -19.46 5.49
C VAL A 492 12.11 -17.99 5.05
N GLY A 493 12.67 -17.07 5.85
CA GLY A 493 12.74 -15.63 5.58
C GLY A 493 13.21 -14.83 6.80
N LEU A 494 13.02 -13.50 6.82
CA LEU A 494 13.07 -12.75 8.09
C LEU A 494 12.07 -13.36 9.09
N PHE A 495 10.82 -13.57 8.66
CA PHE A 495 9.81 -14.32 9.38
C PHE A 495 9.61 -15.72 8.77
N SER A 496 9.43 -16.74 9.60
CA SER A 496 8.99 -18.07 9.14
C SER A 496 7.53 -18.04 8.72
N ARG A 497 6.64 -17.66 9.65
CA ARG A 497 5.19 -17.67 9.44
C ARG A 497 4.51 -16.44 10.06
N ASN A 498 3.74 -15.72 9.25
CA ASN A 498 3.02 -14.52 9.65
C ASN A 498 1.50 -14.73 9.68
N ASN A 499 0.90 -14.45 10.84
CA ASN A 499 -0.54 -14.27 11.02
C ASN A 499 -0.89 -12.81 11.41
N GLY A 500 0.10 -11.96 11.72
CA GLY A 500 -0.02 -10.57 12.16
C GLY A 500 0.33 -9.55 11.07
N LYS A 501 1.14 -8.54 11.41
CA LYS A 501 1.49 -7.41 10.52
C LYS A 501 3.00 -7.21 10.45
N ILE A 502 3.55 -7.24 9.23
CA ILE A 502 4.94 -6.88 8.93
C ILE A 502 4.91 -5.67 7.99
N ALA A 503 5.50 -4.55 8.39
CA ALA A 503 5.40 -3.29 7.66
C ALA A 503 6.75 -2.57 7.50
N ASN A 504 6.87 -1.79 6.42
CA ASN A 504 7.91 -0.76 6.21
C ASN A 504 9.36 -1.23 6.41
N ALA A 505 9.71 -2.48 6.03
CA ALA A 505 11.03 -3.06 6.23
C ALA A 505 11.69 -3.48 4.91
N GLY A 506 12.97 -3.13 4.73
CA GLY A 506 13.79 -3.56 3.59
C GLY A 506 14.78 -4.67 3.95
N ILE A 507 14.79 -5.77 3.18
CA ILE A 507 15.73 -6.90 3.35
C ILE A 507 16.82 -6.78 2.28
N LEU A 508 18.03 -6.45 2.70
CA LEU A 508 19.18 -6.14 1.82
C LEU A 508 20.29 -7.18 2.00
N ASP A 509 21.16 -7.34 1.01
CA ASP A 509 22.42 -8.13 1.10
C ASP A 509 22.28 -9.39 1.97
N SER A 510 21.34 -10.27 1.59
CA SER A 510 20.90 -11.42 2.38
C SER A 510 20.73 -12.62 1.46
N TYR A 511 20.88 -13.82 2.00
CA TYR A 511 20.76 -15.08 1.27
C TYR A 511 19.85 -16.05 2.02
N PHE A 512 18.81 -16.54 1.34
CA PHE A 512 17.88 -17.52 1.87
C PHE A 512 17.80 -18.73 0.93
N TYR A 513 18.23 -19.90 1.41
CA TYR A 513 18.11 -21.18 0.72
C TYR A 513 17.43 -22.23 1.62
N GLY A 514 16.37 -22.87 1.12
CA GLY A 514 15.64 -23.92 1.85
C GLY A 514 14.79 -24.82 0.95
N THR A 515 14.13 -25.83 1.53
CA THR A 515 13.32 -26.78 0.75
C THR A 515 12.14 -26.11 0.09
N SER A 516 11.32 -25.37 0.84
CA SER A 516 10.06 -24.84 0.31
C SER A 516 9.46 -23.74 1.19
N LYS A 517 8.68 -22.86 0.58
CA LYS A 517 8.16 -21.63 1.17
C LYS A 517 9.30 -20.73 1.65
N VAL A 518 10.22 -20.41 0.73
CA VAL A 518 11.35 -19.50 0.97
C VAL A 518 11.02 -18.10 0.43
N GLY A 519 11.22 -17.05 1.21
CA GLY A 519 11.10 -15.67 0.73
C GLY A 519 11.74 -14.64 1.65
N GLY A 520 12.19 -13.51 1.11
CA GLY A 520 13.06 -12.57 1.85
C GLY A 520 12.41 -12.00 3.10
N VAL A 521 11.13 -11.60 3.02
CA VAL A 521 10.41 -11.01 4.16
C VAL A 521 9.71 -12.10 4.99
N CYS A 522 9.03 -13.05 4.35
CA CYS A 522 8.31 -14.10 5.07
C CYS A 522 8.23 -15.42 4.29
N GLY A 523 8.55 -16.54 4.92
CA GLY A 523 8.40 -17.86 4.30
C GLY A 523 6.94 -18.17 3.94
N ASN A 524 6.04 -18.04 4.90
CA ASN A 524 4.61 -18.35 4.76
C ASN A 524 3.72 -17.25 5.40
N ASN A 525 3.26 -16.31 4.60
CA ASN A 525 2.23 -15.36 4.99
C ASN A 525 0.88 -16.08 4.98
N TYR A 526 0.37 -16.47 6.15
CA TYR A 526 -0.88 -17.20 6.29
C TYR A 526 -2.03 -16.18 6.35
N THR A 527 -2.68 -15.96 7.49
CA THR A 527 -3.70 -14.90 7.64
C THR A 527 -3.10 -13.48 7.78
N GLY A 528 -1.79 -13.33 7.63
CA GLY A 528 -1.06 -12.10 7.92
C GLY A 528 -1.06 -11.06 6.80
N THR A 529 -0.55 -9.88 7.15
CA THR A 529 -0.38 -8.73 6.25
C THR A 529 1.11 -8.39 6.11
N ILE A 530 1.56 -8.14 4.87
CA ILE A 530 2.90 -7.63 4.54
C ILE A 530 2.71 -6.37 3.70
N THR A 531 3.18 -5.21 4.19
CA THR A 531 2.88 -3.90 3.57
C THR A 531 4.09 -2.97 3.50
N ASN A 532 4.35 -2.39 2.32
CA ASN A 532 5.49 -1.50 2.06
C ASN A 532 6.87 -2.15 2.35
N CYS A 533 6.97 -3.48 2.31
CA CYS A 533 8.22 -4.21 2.53
C CYS A 533 8.89 -4.59 1.21
N TYR A 534 10.22 -4.73 1.21
CA TYR A 534 10.93 -5.11 -0.01
C TYR A 534 12.12 -6.03 0.23
N ASN A 535 12.51 -6.76 -0.82
CA ASN A 535 13.68 -7.63 -0.83
C ASN A 535 14.65 -7.25 -1.96
N THR A 536 15.94 -7.17 -1.61
CA THR A 536 17.07 -7.12 -2.55
C THR A 536 18.04 -8.29 -2.32
N GLY A 537 17.76 -9.18 -1.35
CA GLY A 537 18.52 -10.39 -1.10
C GLY A 537 18.22 -11.51 -2.09
N SER A 538 19.08 -12.51 -2.16
CA SER A 538 18.92 -13.69 -3.01
C SER A 538 18.01 -14.71 -2.32
N VAL A 539 16.97 -15.16 -3.02
CA VAL A 539 15.99 -16.13 -2.53
C VAL A 539 16.06 -17.37 -3.43
N SER A 540 16.33 -18.53 -2.86
CA SER A 540 16.38 -19.79 -3.59
C SER A 540 15.64 -20.91 -2.86
N GLY A 541 14.96 -21.77 -3.60
CA GLY A 541 14.27 -22.93 -3.03
C GLY A 541 14.48 -24.21 -3.83
N ILE A 542 14.36 -25.37 -3.17
CA ILE A 542 14.20 -26.63 -3.89
C ILE A 542 12.81 -26.72 -4.50
N GLY A 543 11.80 -26.21 -3.80
CA GLY A 543 10.40 -26.09 -4.21
C GLY A 543 9.96 -24.63 -4.22
N THR A 544 8.92 -24.29 -3.44
CA THR A 544 8.28 -22.98 -3.55
C THR A 544 9.16 -21.83 -3.05
N ALA A 545 9.40 -20.83 -3.90
CA ALA A 545 10.25 -19.67 -3.59
C ALA A 545 9.64 -18.36 -4.13
N GLY A 546 9.74 -17.26 -3.36
CA GLY A 546 9.35 -15.95 -3.87
C GLY A 546 9.95 -14.76 -3.13
N GLY A 547 10.29 -13.70 -3.87
CA GLY A 547 11.19 -12.65 -3.41
C GLY A 547 10.74 -11.93 -2.14
N VAL A 548 9.44 -11.59 -2.03
CA VAL A 548 8.85 -11.03 -0.80
C VAL A 548 8.37 -12.16 0.11
N SER A 549 7.62 -13.13 -0.44
CA SER A 549 7.17 -14.29 0.33
C SER A 549 7.26 -15.62 -0.44
N GLY A 550 7.54 -16.71 0.27
CA GLY A 550 7.46 -18.04 -0.32
C GLY A 550 6.03 -18.44 -0.64
N TYR A 551 5.08 -18.15 0.27
CA TYR A 551 3.70 -18.60 0.15
C TYR A 551 2.73 -17.61 0.81
N ASN A 552 1.68 -17.21 0.09
CA ASN A 552 0.61 -16.35 0.60
C ASN A 552 -0.70 -17.15 0.64
N ASP A 553 -1.22 -17.47 1.83
CA ASP A 553 -2.37 -18.38 2.04
C ASP A 553 -3.50 -17.69 2.81
N ASN A 554 -4.45 -17.09 2.09
CA ASN A 554 -5.49 -16.19 2.60
C ASN A 554 -4.96 -14.84 3.15
N GLY A 555 -3.67 -14.53 2.93
CA GLY A 555 -3.01 -13.31 3.40
C GLY A 555 -2.96 -12.18 2.37
N SER A 556 -2.37 -11.05 2.77
CA SER A 556 -2.17 -9.89 1.89
C SER A 556 -0.72 -9.42 1.77
N ILE A 557 -0.33 -9.09 0.54
CA ILE A 557 0.96 -8.48 0.17
C ILE A 557 0.65 -7.20 -0.60
N THR A 558 0.97 -6.02 -0.03
CA THR A 558 0.52 -4.72 -0.57
C THR A 558 1.66 -3.70 -0.66
N ASN A 559 1.81 -3.05 -1.82
CA ASN A 559 2.89 -2.09 -2.10
C ASN A 559 4.32 -2.66 -1.88
N CYS A 560 4.50 -3.97 -2.03
CA CYS A 560 5.76 -4.65 -1.77
C CYS A 560 6.54 -4.89 -3.07
N TYR A 561 7.86 -5.03 -3.00
CA TYR A 561 8.64 -5.31 -4.21
C TYR A 561 9.88 -6.16 -4.01
N ASN A 562 10.33 -6.78 -5.10
CA ASN A 562 11.56 -7.55 -5.16
C ASN A 562 12.51 -7.01 -6.23
N THR A 563 13.80 -6.92 -5.89
CA THR A 563 14.90 -6.63 -6.82
C THR A 563 16.01 -7.68 -6.78
N GLY A 564 15.97 -8.59 -5.79
CA GLY A 564 16.94 -9.68 -5.68
C GLY A 564 16.60 -10.85 -6.60
N ASN A 565 17.56 -11.74 -6.84
CA ASN A 565 17.32 -12.94 -7.64
C ASN A 565 16.38 -13.91 -6.91
N VAL A 566 15.49 -14.56 -7.66
CA VAL A 566 14.59 -15.60 -7.16
C VAL A 566 14.76 -16.86 -8.02
N SER A 567 15.24 -17.96 -7.43
CA SER A 567 15.47 -19.23 -8.14
C SER A 567 14.75 -20.42 -7.49
N GLY A 568 14.31 -21.39 -8.29
CA GLY A 568 13.73 -22.64 -7.75
C GLY A 568 13.99 -23.89 -8.60
N SER A 569 14.43 -24.99 -7.98
CA SER A 569 14.71 -26.24 -8.70
C SER A 569 13.51 -27.20 -8.84
N SER A 570 12.31 -26.80 -8.39
CA SER A 570 11.01 -27.43 -8.67
C SER A 570 9.87 -26.51 -8.19
N GLY A 571 8.61 -26.87 -8.46
CA GLY A 571 7.45 -26.17 -7.88
C GLY A 571 7.24 -24.73 -8.39
N PHE A 572 6.76 -23.85 -7.50
CA PHE A 572 6.31 -22.50 -7.84
C PHE A 572 7.34 -21.42 -7.47
N VAL A 573 7.80 -20.65 -8.47
CA VAL A 573 8.77 -19.57 -8.34
C VAL A 573 8.14 -18.26 -8.80
N GLY A 574 8.10 -17.27 -7.90
CA GLY A 574 7.44 -15.99 -8.16
C GLY A 574 8.23 -14.79 -7.67
N GLY A 575 8.45 -13.78 -8.51
CA GLY A 575 9.27 -12.62 -8.11
C GLY A 575 8.76 -11.89 -6.85
N VAL A 576 7.45 -11.85 -6.61
CA VAL A 576 6.86 -11.34 -5.36
C VAL A 576 6.45 -12.47 -4.41
N SER A 577 5.64 -13.43 -4.87
CA SER A 577 5.17 -14.56 -4.06
C SER A 577 5.32 -15.89 -4.80
N GLY A 578 5.89 -16.94 -4.21
CA GLY A 578 6.00 -18.23 -4.90
C GLY A 578 4.64 -18.82 -5.31
N CYS A 579 3.69 -18.82 -4.37
CA CYS A 579 2.28 -19.17 -4.60
C CYS A 579 1.36 -18.17 -3.90
N ASN A 580 0.18 -17.92 -4.48
CA ASN A 580 -0.91 -17.09 -3.94
C ASN A 580 -2.21 -17.91 -3.80
N SER A 581 -2.33 -18.67 -2.71
CA SER A 581 -3.50 -19.47 -2.34
C SER A 581 -4.56 -18.59 -1.71
N LYS A 582 -5.64 -18.25 -2.44
CA LYS A 582 -6.77 -17.42 -1.97
C LYS A 582 -6.38 -16.02 -1.42
N GLY A 583 -5.11 -15.63 -1.58
CA GLY A 583 -4.55 -14.40 -1.03
C GLY A 583 -4.71 -13.22 -1.98
N THR A 584 -4.18 -12.08 -1.55
CA THR A 584 -4.16 -10.82 -2.31
C THR A 584 -2.73 -10.35 -2.51
N ILE A 585 -2.38 -10.00 -3.75
CA ILE A 585 -1.13 -9.32 -4.10
C ILE A 585 -1.50 -8.03 -4.85
N ILE A 586 -1.21 -6.88 -4.26
CA ILE A 586 -1.74 -5.57 -4.68
C ILE A 586 -0.61 -4.54 -4.82
N ASN A 587 -0.62 -3.76 -5.90
CA ASN A 587 0.34 -2.67 -6.17
C ASN A 587 1.82 -3.09 -6.05
N SER A 588 2.13 -4.36 -6.29
CA SER A 588 3.42 -4.98 -5.96
C SER A 588 4.17 -5.39 -7.22
N TYR A 589 5.51 -5.36 -7.19
CA TYR A 589 6.29 -5.57 -8.42
C TYR A 589 7.61 -6.34 -8.23
N ASN A 590 8.10 -6.86 -9.35
CA ASN A 590 9.42 -7.49 -9.43
C ASN A 590 10.31 -6.80 -10.47
N ALA A 591 11.58 -6.61 -10.12
CA ALA A 591 12.65 -6.20 -11.04
C ALA A 591 13.89 -7.12 -10.98
N GLY A 592 13.94 -8.09 -10.06
CA GLY A 592 15.00 -9.09 -10.00
C GLY A 592 14.78 -10.23 -11.00
N SER A 593 15.81 -11.01 -11.33
CA SER A 593 15.63 -12.16 -12.23
C SER A 593 14.89 -13.29 -11.53
N VAL A 594 13.93 -13.92 -12.22
CA VAL A 594 13.15 -15.05 -11.72
C VAL A 594 13.42 -16.28 -12.60
N SER A 595 13.93 -17.36 -12.02
CA SER A 595 14.24 -18.60 -12.76
C SER A 595 13.70 -19.84 -12.06
N GLY A 596 13.17 -20.80 -12.81
CA GLY A 596 12.75 -22.07 -12.23
C GLY A 596 12.59 -23.21 -13.24
N LEU A 597 12.17 -24.38 -12.77
CA LEU A 597 11.86 -25.50 -13.68
C LEU A 597 10.40 -25.44 -14.16
N GLU A 598 9.44 -25.54 -13.24
CA GLU A 598 8.04 -25.83 -13.59
C GLU A 598 7.14 -24.59 -13.63
N PHE A 599 6.73 -24.01 -12.50
CA PHE A 599 5.77 -22.89 -12.48
C PHE A 599 6.50 -21.58 -12.18
N VAL A 600 6.70 -20.73 -13.19
CA VAL A 600 7.55 -19.54 -13.06
C VAL A 600 6.82 -18.27 -13.48
N GLY A 601 6.76 -17.27 -12.60
CA GLY A 601 6.14 -15.98 -12.93
C GLY A 601 6.83 -14.76 -12.35
N GLY A 602 6.80 -13.64 -13.09
CA GLY A 602 7.43 -12.40 -12.63
C GLY A 602 6.86 -11.85 -11.33
N VAL A 603 5.57 -12.02 -11.05
CA VAL A 603 4.92 -11.67 -9.78
C VAL A 603 4.61 -12.92 -8.94
N SER A 604 3.98 -13.95 -9.53
CA SER A 604 3.66 -15.20 -8.82
C SER A 604 3.88 -16.47 -9.64
N GLY A 605 4.36 -17.56 -9.03
CA GLY A 605 4.51 -18.85 -9.71
C GLY A 605 3.16 -19.53 -9.95
N ASP A 606 2.33 -19.60 -8.90
CA ASP A 606 0.93 -20.05 -8.95
C ASP A 606 -0.01 -19.02 -8.31
N ASN A 607 -1.23 -18.90 -8.85
CA ASN A 607 -2.33 -18.10 -8.32
C ASN A 607 -3.58 -18.96 -8.14
N SER A 608 -3.54 -19.90 -7.19
CA SER A 608 -4.67 -20.76 -6.82
C SER A 608 -5.78 -20.00 -6.09
N LYS A 609 -6.78 -19.58 -6.85
CA LYS A 609 -7.98 -18.83 -6.38
C LYS A 609 -7.67 -17.51 -5.66
N GLY A 610 -6.44 -17.01 -5.80
CA GLY A 610 -6.00 -15.72 -5.31
C GLY A 610 -6.25 -14.58 -6.30
N THR A 611 -5.90 -13.37 -5.88
CA THR A 611 -5.99 -12.15 -6.70
C THR A 611 -4.62 -11.47 -6.83
N ILE A 612 -4.32 -11.01 -8.05
CA ILE A 612 -3.14 -10.21 -8.40
C ILE A 612 -3.64 -8.94 -9.10
N THR A 613 -3.43 -7.77 -8.50
CA THR A 613 -4.06 -6.51 -8.94
C THR A 613 -3.09 -5.34 -8.94
N ASN A 614 -3.02 -4.59 -10.04
CA ASN A 614 -2.11 -3.46 -10.23
C ASN A 614 -0.61 -3.84 -10.08
N CYS A 615 -0.26 -5.09 -10.41
CA CYS A 615 1.09 -5.63 -10.20
C CYS A 615 1.86 -5.70 -11.51
N TYR A 616 3.20 -5.63 -11.45
CA TYR A 616 4.00 -5.67 -12.68
C TYR A 616 5.38 -6.32 -12.53
N ASN A 617 5.95 -6.71 -13.67
CA ASN A 617 7.28 -7.30 -13.74
C ASN A 617 8.17 -6.57 -14.76
N ILE A 618 9.40 -6.26 -14.35
CA ILE A 618 10.48 -5.72 -15.18
C ILE A 618 11.62 -6.75 -15.34
N GLY A 619 11.79 -7.64 -14.36
CA GLY A 619 12.86 -8.64 -14.36
C GLY A 619 12.70 -9.73 -15.42
N SER A 620 13.80 -10.35 -15.83
CA SER A 620 13.76 -11.53 -16.72
C SER A 620 13.09 -12.72 -16.04
N VAL A 621 12.21 -13.42 -16.77
CA VAL A 621 11.51 -14.62 -16.28
C VAL A 621 11.88 -15.82 -17.17
N SER A 622 12.46 -16.87 -16.59
CA SER A 622 12.89 -18.07 -17.31
C SER A 622 12.44 -19.38 -16.68
N GLY A 623 11.84 -20.28 -17.47
CA GLY A 623 11.46 -21.64 -17.05
C GLY A 623 12.05 -22.73 -17.96
N SER A 624 12.41 -23.89 -17.40
CA SER A 624 12.94 -24.99 -18.22
C SER A 624 11.86 -25.96 -18.76
N GLU A 625 10.84 -26.29 -17.97
CA GLU A 625 9.98 -27.47 -18.20
C GLU A 625 8.47 -27.18 -18.16
N GLY A 626 8.00 -26.12 -17.52
CA GLY A 626 6.56 -25.92 -17.30
C GLY A 626 5.93 -24.67 -17.91
N TYR A 627 5.35 -23.86 -17.02
CA TYR A 627 4.43 -22.76 -17.30
C TYR A 627 5.10 -21.45 -16.92
N VAL A 628 5.40 -20.61 -17.92
CA VAL A 628 6.21 -19.40 -17.76
C VAL A 628 5.40 -18.17 -18.13
N GLY A 629 5.19 -17.25 -17.19
CA GLY A 629 4.42 -16.03 -17.42
C GLY A 629 5.14 -14.75 -16.98
N GLY A 630 5.06 -13.69 -17.78
CA GLY A 630 5.65 -12.40 -17.40
C GLY A 630 5.10 -11.83 -16.08
N VAL A 631 3.83 -12.08 -15.77
CA VAL A 631 3.22 -11.77 -14.46
C VAL A 631 3.04 -13.05 -13.63
N ASN A 632 2.52 -14.13 -14.22
CA ASN A 632 2.09 -15.31 -13.45
C ASN A 632 2.35 -16.65 -14.15
N GLY A 633 2.95 -17.64 -13.49
CA GLY A 633 3.21 -18.95 -14.11
C GLY A 633 1.90 -19.70 -14.46
N TYR A 634 1.09 -20.00 -13.44
CA TYR A 634 -0.18 -20.73 -13.59
C TYR A 634 -1.32 -20.06 -12.80
N ASN A 635 -2.43 -19.75 -13.47
CA ASN A 635 -3.60 -19.11 -12.86
C ASN A 635 -4.72 -20.15 -12.70
N ASN A 636 -4.94 -20.61 -11.47
CA ASN A 636 -5.76 -21.77 -11.14
C ASN A 636 -7.05 -21.33 -10.44
N GLY A 637 -8.06 -20.97 -11.23
CA GLY A 637 -9.30 -20.36 -10.76
C GLY A 637 -9.12 -18.99 -10.08
N GLY A 638 -7.96 -18.35 -10.25
CA GLY A 638 -7.64 -17.03 -9.71
C GLY A 638 -7.91 -15.87 -10.68
N THR A 639 -7.70 -14.64 -10.20
CA THR A 639 -7.92 -13.42 -10.96
C THR A 639 -6.64 -12.59 -11.07
N ILE A 640 -6.31 -12.16 -12.29
CA ILE A 640 -5.22 -11.23 -12.60
C ILE A 640 -5.83 -9.99 -13.28
N THR A 641 -5.63 -8.82 -12.69
CA THR A 641 -6.28 -7.57 -13.13
C THR A 641 -5.31 -6.39 -13.16
N ASN A 642 -5.42 -5.52 -14.16
CA ASN A 642 -4.64 -4.27 -14.28
C ASN A 642 -3.11 -4.50 -14.16
N SER A 643 -2.61 -5.63 -14.63
CA SER A 643 -1.24 -6.11 -14.34
C SER A 643 -0.45 -6.36 -15.63
N TYR A 644 0.86 -6.11 -15.62
CA TYR A 644 1.63 -6.06 -16.86
C TYR A 644 3.09 -6.52 -16.77
N ASN A 645 3.66 -6.85 -17.93
CA ASN A 645 5.05 -7.29 -18.05
C ASN A 645 5.87 -6.41 -19.01
N VAL A 646 7.10 -6.13 -18.60
CA VAL A 646 8.15 -5.39 -19.32
C VAL A 646 9.42 -6.24 -19.45
N GLY A 647 9.58 -7.29 -18.63
CA GLY A 647 10.71 -8.22 -18.70
C GLY A 647 10.64 -9.16 -19.91
N SER A 648 11.78 -9.76 -20.26
CA SER A 648 11.79 -10.88 -21.23
C SER A 648 11.25 -12.16 -20.58
N VAL A 649 10.46 -12.93 -21.33
CA VAL A 649 9.86 -14.20 -20.86
C VAL A 649 10.33 -15.34 -21.76
N SER A 650 10.92 -16.38 -21.19
CA SER A 650 11.44 -17.53 -21.95
C SER A 650 11.13 -18.87 -21.29
N GLY A 651 10.65 -19.85 -22.06
CA GLY A 651 10.37 -21.21 -21.58
C GLY A 651 10.77 -22.31 -22.55
N THR A 652 11.58 -23.29 -22.14
CA THR A 652 12.07 -24.35 -23.07
C THR A 652 11.12 -25.52 -23.31
N GLU A 653 9.99 -25.63 -22.59
CA GLU A 653 8.90 -26.58 -22.90
C GLU A 653 7.52 -25.90 -23.05
N ARG A 654 6.61 -26.07 -22.07
CA ARG A 654 5.18 -26.31 -22.34
C ARG A 654 4.41 -25.06 -22.76
N HIS A 655 4.24 -24.10 -21.86
CA HIS A 655 3.33 -22.96 -22.08
C HIS A 655 4.01 -21.65 -21.65
N VAL A 656 4.12 -20.69 -22.57
CA VAL A 656 4.82 -19.42 -22.34
C VAL A 656 3.91 -18.25 -22.71
N GLY A 657 3.71 -17.32 -21.79
CA GLY A 657 2.85 -16.14 -22.00
C GLY A 657 3.49 -14.84 -21.53
N GLY A 658 3.27 -13.76 -22.28
CA GLY A 658 3.73 -12.42 -21.86
C GLY A 658 3.10 -11.94 -20.55
N VAL A 659 1.90 -12.42 -20.18
CA VAL A 659 1.26 -12.18 -18.88
C VAL A 659 1.16 -13.47 -18.07
N SER A 660 0.53 -14.53 -18.58
CA SER A 660 0.32 -15.80 -17.85
C SER A 660 0.83 -17.02 -18.63
N GLY A 661 1.54 -17.95 -18.01
CA GLY A 661 1.96 -19.19 -18.69
C GLY A 661 0.74 -20.04 -19.09
N TYR A 662 -0.12 -20.32 -18.12
CA TYR A 662 -1.38 -21.05 -18.31
C TYR A 662 -2.51 -20.45 -17.45
N ASN A 663 -3.73 -20.45 -17.98
CA ASN A 663 -4.95 -20.01 -17.30
C ASN A 663 -5.96 -21.18 -17.29
N ASP A 664 -6.20 -21.80 -16.12
CA ASP A 664 -7.22 -22.84 -15.93
C ASP A 664 -8.37 -22.31 -15.05
N GLY A 665 -9.54 -22.08 -15.66
CA GLY A 665 -10.74 -21.60 -14.98
C GLY A 665 -10.64 -20.19 -14.37
N GLY A 666 -9.50 -19.51 -14.56
CA GLY A 666 -9.21 -18.19 -14.04
C GLY A 666 -9.58 -17.04 -14.98
N THR A 667 -9.46 -15.82 -14.47
CA THR A 667 -9.72 -14.59 -15.23
C THR A 667 -8.47 -13.72 -15.36
N ILE A 668 -8.26 -13.17 -16.56
CA ILE A 668 -7.19 -12.20 -16.87
C ILE A 668 -7.83 -10.99 -17.55
N THR A 669 -7.79 -9.83 -16.89
CA THR A 669 -8.54 -8.63 -17.33
C THR A 669 -7.66 -7.38 -17.30
N ASN A 670 -7.72 -6.52 -18.32
CA ASN A 670 -6.94 -5.27 -18.38
C ASN A 670 -5.42 -5.47 -18.20
N CYS A 671 -4.88 -6.56 -18.73
CA CYS A 671 -3.47 -6.93 -18.59
C CYS A 671 -2.72 -6.82 -19.91
N TYR A 672 -1.42 -6.51 -19.88
CA TYR A 672 -0.65 -6.35 -21.11
C TYR A 672 0.82 -6.78 -21.01
N ASN A 673 1.40 -7.09 -22.17
CA ASN A 673 2.82 -7.34 -22.33
C ASN A 673 3.46 -6.33 -23.27
N ILE A 674 4.48 -5.64 -22.78
CA ILE A 674 5.41 -4.81 -23.57
C ILE A 674 6.86 -5.34 -23.49
N GLY A 675 7.05 -6.54 -22.93
CA GLY A 675 8.37 -7.16 -22.80
C GLY A 675 9.02 -7.46 -24.15
N SER A 676 10.33 -7.26 -24.24
CA SER A 676 11.08 -7.29 -25.51
C SER A 676 10.92 -8.60 -26.31
N SER A 677 10.80 -9.73 -25.62
CA SER A 677 10.57 -11.05 -26.22
C SER A 677 9.77 -11.98 -25.31
N VAL A 678 8.83 -12.70 -25.91
CA VAL A 678 8.18 -13.89 -25.37
C VAL A 678 8.59 -15.07 -26.26
N SER A 679 9.32 -16.04 -25.71
CA SER A 679 9.95 -17.13 -26.48
C SER A 679 9.76 -18.51 -25.86
N GLY A 680 9.36 -19.52 -26.66
CA GLY A 680 9.32 -20.90 -26.17
C GLY A 680 9.11 -22.00 -27.21
N SER A 681 9.12 -23.26 -26.79
CA SER A 681 9.09 -24.41 -27.70
C SER A 681 7.70 -25.04 -27.90
N GLY A 682 6.80 -24.93 -26.92
CA GLY A 682 5.44 -25.47 -26.96
C GLY A 682 4.38 -24.48 -27.46
N TYR A 683 3.50 -24.04 -26.56
CA TYR A 683 2.44 -23.06 -26.84
C TYR A 683 2.89 -21.68 -26.36
N VAL A 684 2.92 -20.69 -27.27
CA VAL A 684 3.48 -19.37 -26.98
C VAL A 684 2.50 -18.27 -27.36
N GLY A 685 2.16 -17.40 -26.40
CA GLY A 685 1.23 -16.29 -26.63
C GLY A 685 1.74 -14.95 -26.07
N GLY A 686 1.47 -13.86 -26.78
CA GLY A 686 1.83 -12.52 -26.30
C GLY A 686 1.20 -12.12 -24.95
N VAL A 687 0.07 -12.74 -24.59
CA VAL A 687 -0.63 -12.57 -23.29
C VAL A 687 -0.67 -13.89 -22.51
N SER A 688 -1.17 -15.00 -23.10
CA SER A 688 -1.22 -16.31 -22.42
C SER A 688 -0.75 -17.46 -23.30
N GLY A 689 0.03 -18.39 -22.74
CA GLY A 689 0.48 -19.60 -23.45
C GLY A 689 -0.69 -20.53 -23.78
N ASP A 690 -1.47 -20.90 -22.78
CA ASP A 690 -2.72 -21.67 -22.92
C ASP A 690 -3.86 -21.04 -22.07
N ASN A 691 -5.11 -21.29 -22.45
CA ASN A 691 -6.35 -20.83 -21.83
C ASN A 691 -7.40 -21.96 -21.86
N SER A 692 -7.64 -22.61 -20.72
CA SER A 692 -8.63 -23.68 -20.52
C SER A 692 -9.68 -23.23 -19.51
N LYS A 693 -10.97 -23.37 -19.82
CA LYS A 693 -12.12 -22.98 -18.95
C LYS A 693 -12.15 -21.51 -18.50
N GLY A 694 -11.16 -20.70 -18.90
CA GLY A 694 -10.89 -19.36 -18.39
C GLY A 694 -11.38 -18.25 -19.33
N THR A 695 -11.31 -17.02 -18.83
CA THR A 695 -11.71 -15.81 -19.57
C THR A 695 -10.58 -14.80 -19.61
N ILE A 696 -10.24 -14.31 -20.81
CA ILE A 696 -9.21 -13.29 -21.05
C ILE A 696 -9.84 -12.11 -21.77
N THR A 697 -9.84 -10.92 -21.15
CA THR A 697 -10.63 -9.76 -21.61
C THR A 697 -9.85 -8.44 -21.54
N ASN A 698 -10.00 -7.57 -22.56
CA ASN A 698 -9.38 -6.23 -22.59
C ASN A 698 -7.85 -6.27 -22.41
N CYS A 699 -7.15 -7.20 -23.06
CA CYS A 699 -5.71 -7.42 -22.90
C CYS A 699 -4.95 -7.18 -24.20
N TYR A 700 -3.66 -6.81 -24.14
CA TYR A 700 -2.86 -6.63 -25.35
C TYR A 700 -1.38 -7.06 -25.26
N ASN A 701 -0.75 -7.27 -26.41
CA ASN A 701 0.69 -7.51 -26.52
C ASN A 701 1.36 -6.63 -27.60
N THR A 702 2.41 -5.90 -27.20
CA THR A 702 3.32 -5.21 -28.14
C THR A 702 4.75 -5.77 -28.09
N GLY A 703 4.98 -6.81 -27.30
CA GLY A 703 6.23 -7.56 -27.28
C GLY A 703 6.37 -8.49 -28.48
N SER A 704 7.61 -8.79 -28.88
CA SER A 704 7.85 -9.80 -29.92
C SER A 704 7.49 -11.20 -29.39
N VAL A 705 6.86 -12.02 -30.24
CA VAL A 705 6.48 -13.40 -29.89
C VAL A 705 7.19 -14.36 -30.83
N SER A 706 7.76 -15.42 -30.28
CA SER A 706 8.53 -16.40 -31.06
C SER A 706 8.38 -17.80 -30.48
N GLY A 707 8.37 -18.82 -31.34
CA GLY A 707 8.45 -20.18 -30.86
C GLY A 707 8.77 -21.19 -31.95
N THR A 708 9.25 -22.36 -31.52
CA THR A 708 9.58 -23.49 -32.41
C THR A 708 8.44 -24.51 -32.51
N GLY A 709 7.38 -24.34 -31.72
CA GLY A 709 6.19 -25.19 -31.69
C GLY A 709 5.15 -24.78 -32.74
N VAL A 710 4.07 -25.57 -32.82
CA VAL A 710 3.00 -25.38 -33.82
C VAL A 710 1.98 -24.31 -33.46
N ASN A 711 1.85 -23.95 -32.17
CA ASN A 711 0.81 -23.05 -31.67
C ASN A 711 1.46 -21.77 -31.08
N VAL A 712 1.76 -20.81 -31.95
CA VAL A 712 2.28 -19.49 -31.58
C VAL A 712 1.26 -18.43 -31.99
N GLY A 713 0.93 -17.48 -31.11
CA GLY A 713 -0.04 -16.42 -31.41
C GLY A 713 0.31 -15.06 -30.79
N GLY A 714 -0.07 -13.99 -31.48
CA GLY A 714 0.21 -12.61 -31.07
C GLY A 714 -0.44 -12.22 -29.74
N VAL A 715 -1.55 -12.88 -29.39
CA VAL A 715 -2.23 -12.77 -28.08
C VAL A 715 -2.16 -14.10 -27.32
N ILE A 716 -2.60 -15.21 -27.92
CA ILE A 716 -2.76 -16.49 -27.20
C ILE A 716 -2.12 -17.64 -27.98
N GLY A 717 -1.35 -18.51 -27.31
CA GLY A 717 -0.81 -19.72 -27.95
C GLY A 717 -1.92 -20.71 -28.28
N ARG A 718 -2.71 -21.11 -27.26
CA ARG A 718 -3.82 -22.06 -27.39
C ARG A 718 -5.06 -21.64 -26.57
N ASN A 719 -6.23 -21.76 -27.17
CA ASN A 719 -7.54 -21.50 -26.55
C ASN A 719 -8.43 -22.76 -26.65
N GLU A 720 -8.83 -23.34 -25.52
CA GLU A 720 -9.65 -24.57 -25.49
C GLU A 720 -11.14 -24.30 -25.71
N SER A 721 -11.89 -25.36 -26.06
CA SER A 721 -13.32 -25.29 -26.44
C SER A 721 -14.31 -24.92 -25.33
N ASN A 722 -13.80 -24.70 -24.12
CA ASN A 722 -14.53 -24.27 -22.93
C ASN A 722 -14.07 -22.89 -22.44
N ALA A 723 -13.17 -22.22 -23.18
CA ALA A 723 -12.53 -20.97 -22.79
C ALA A 723 -12.97 -19.79 -23.69
N THR A 724 -12.85 -18.56 -23.15
CA THR A 724 -13.32 -17.33 -23.80
C THR A 724 -12.22 -16.27 -23.88
N ILE A 725 -12.13 -15.58 -25.03
CA ILE A 725 -11.27 -14.41 -25.23
C ILE A 725 -12.12 -13.27 -25.81
N LYS A 726 -12.07 -12.07 -25.22
CA LYS A 726 -12.81 -10.90 -25.70
C LYS A 726 -11.96 -9.63 -25.75
N ASN A 727 -12.02 -8.89 -26.85
CA ASN A 727 -11.52 -7.51 -26.95
C ASN A 727 -10.00 -7.43 -26.66
N CYS A 728 -9.22 -8.25 -27.38
CA CYS A 728 -7.79 -8.43 -27.15
C CYS A 728 -6.96 -8.19 -28.41
N TYR A 729 -5.80 -7.54 -28.26
CA TYR A 729 -5.05 -6.95 -29.39
C TYR A 729 -3.56 -7.31 -29.38
N TYR A 730 -2.90 -7.22 -30.54
CA TYR A 730 -1.44 -7.28 -30.61
C TYR A 730 -0.87 -6.35 -31.70
N ASP A 731 0.39 -5.93 -31.56
CA ASP A 731 1.09 -5.15 -32.59
C ASP A 731 1.51 -6.03 -33.77
N SER A 732 0.77 -5.90 -34.87
CA SER A 732 0.96 -6.68 -36.08
C SER A 732 2.14 -6.25 -36.95
N THR A 733 2.86 -5.18 -36.58
CA THR A 733 4.16 -4.84 -37.18
C THR A 733 5.32 -5.54 -36.47
N ILE A 734 5.18 -5.81 -35.17
CA ILE A 734 6.20 -6.45 -34.32
C ILE A 734 6.09 -7.98 -34.40
N TYR A 735 4.87 -8.50 -34.49
CA TYR A 735 4.62 -9.93 -34.70
C TYR A 735 3.65 -10.13 -35.88
N THR A 736 4.08 -10.82 -36.93
CA THR A 736 3.34 -10.96 -38.19
C THR A 736 2.58 -12.28 -38.34
N GLY A 737 2.34 -13.01 -37.25
CA GLY A 737 1.58 -14.27 -37.24
C GLY A 737 0.08 -14.08 -36.95
N THR A 738 -0.60 -15.14 -36.54
CA THR A 738 -2.03 -15.10 -36.18
C THR A 738 -2.26 -14.56 -34.76
N ALA A 739 -3.45 -14.01 -34.48
CA ALA A 739 -3.78 -13.53 -33.13
C ALA A 739 -3.77 -14.66 -32.08
N ILE A 740 -4.20 -15.86 -32.51
CA ILE A 740 -4.24 -17.09 -31.72
C ILE A 740 -3.53 -18.19 -32.53
N GLY A 741 -2.74 -19.05 -31.88
CA GLY A 741 -2.08 -20.19 -32.54
C GLY A 741 -3.03 -21.35 -32.82
N TYR A 742 -3.70 -21.87 -31.78
CA TYR A 742 -4.83 -22.79 -31.89
C TYR A 742 -6.06 -22.20 -31.19
N ASP A 743 -7.20 -22.16 -31.87
CA ASP A 743 -8.49 -21.80 -31.30
C ASP A 743 -9.52 -22.91 -31.52
N GLY A 744 -10.21 -23.29 -30.44
CA GLY A 744 -11.44 -24.08 -30.49
C GLY A 744 -12.55 -23.52 -29.60
N GLY A 745 -12.34 -22.35 -28.98
CA GLY A 745 -13.19 -21.75 -27.95
C GLY A 745 -14.11 -20.64 -28.47
N THR A 746 -14.44 -19.69 -27.60
CA THR A 746 -15.26 -18.52 -27.95
C THR A 746 -14.39 -17.27 -28.04
N THR A 747 -14.44 -16.58 -29.19
CA THR A 747 -13.59 -15.41 -29.46
C THR A 747 -14.39 -14.24 -30.02
N GLU A 748 -14.23 -13.04 -29.42
CA GLU A 748 -14.83 -11.78 -29.87
C GLU A 748 -13.74 -10.70 -29.95
N LYS A 749 -13.57 -10.01 -31.08
CA LYS A 749 -12.57 -8.93 -31.27
C LYS A 749 -11.16 -9.34 -30.80
N VAL A 750 -10.58 -10.38 -31.41
CA VAL A 750 -9.20 -10.83 -31.14
C VAL A 750 -8.36 -10.63 -32.40
N GLU A 751 -7.72 -9.47 -32.53
CA GLU A 751 -7.18 -8.99 -33.81
C GLU A 751 -5.85 -8.23 -33.71
N GLY A 752 -5.13 -8.14 -34.83
CA GLY A 752 -3.88 -7.40 -34.94
C GLY A 752 -4.11 -5.95 -35.33
N LYS A 753 -3.41 -5.01 -34.68
CA LYS A 753 -3.40 -3.59 -35.01
C LYS A 753 -1.95 -3.18 -35.26
N THR A 754 -1.69 -2.37 -36.29
CA THR A 754 -0.33 -1.87 -36.52
C THR A 754 0.05 -0.79 -35.49
N THR A 755 1.35 -0.53 -35.28
CA THR A 755 1.81 0.56 -34.40
C THR A 755 1.18 1.91 -34.76
N GLU A 756 0.95 2.19 -36.04
CA GLU A 756 0.26 3.42 -36.46
C GLU A 756 -1.22 3.45 -36.07
N GLN A 757 -1.92 2.31 -36.07
CA GLN A 757 -3.28 2.22 -35.52
C GLN A 757 -3.28 2.38 -33.99
N TYR A 758 -2.33 1.77 -33.30
CA TYR A 758 -2.15 1.98 -31.85
C TYR A 758 -1.96 3.46 -31.51
N LYS A 759 -1.11 4.20 -32.24
CA LYS A 759 -0.91 5.66 -32.06
C LYS A 759 -2.17 6.51 -32.22
N THR A 760 -3.20 6.06 -32.94
CA THR A 760 -4.43 6.85 -33.11
C THR A 760 -5.23 7.01 -31.82
N GLY A 761 -5.14 6.04 -30.90
CA GLY A 761 -6.07 5.92 -29.78
C GLY A 761 -7.25 4.95 -30.01
N GLU A 762 -7.42 4.41 -31.22
CA GLU A 762 -8.45 3.40 -31.53
C GLU A 762 -8.46 2.28 -30.48
N VAL A 763 -7.29 1.72 -30.17
CA VAL A 763 -7.16 0.57 -29.27
C VAL A 763 -7.44 0.95 -27.82
N ALA A 764 -7.02 2.14 -27.36
CA ALA A 764 -7.34 2.63 -26.01
C ALA A 764 -8.86 2.80 -25.82
N TYR A 765 -9.54 3.37 -26.82
CA TYR A 765 -11.00 3.49 -26.82
C TYR A 765 -11.70 2.12 -26.82
N LEU A 766 -11.25 1.18 -27.67
CA LEU A 766 -11.84 -0.16 -27.75
C LEU A 766 -11.66 -0.94 -26.43
N LEU A 767 -10.49 -0.86 -25.80
CA LEU A 767 -10.22 -1.48 -24.49
C LEU A 767 -11.09 -0.89 -23.35
N GLN A 768 -11.49 0.38 -23.47
CA GLN A 768 -12.34 1.08 -22.49
C GLN A 768 -13.86 0.89 -22.71
N LEU A 769 -14.29 0.52 -23.92
CA LEU A 769 -15.70 0.60 -24.39
C LEU A 769 -16.74 0.00 -23.42
N ASP A 770 -16.48 -1.21 -22.91
CA ASP A 770 -17.43 -1.97 -22.08
C ASP A 770 -17.18 -1.79 -20.57
N GLN A 771 -16.43 -0.76 -20.13
CA GLN A 771 -16.01 -0.56 -18.74
C GLN A 771 -16.56 0.74 -18.11
N SER A 772 -17.05 0.64 -16.87
CA SER A 772 -17.57 1.78 -16.09
C SER A 772 -16.48 2.71 -15.57
N ASP A 773 -15.32 2.14 -15.25
CA ASP A 773 -14.21 2.79 -14.59
C ASP A 773 -13.17 3.16 -15.65
N GLU A 774 -12.54 4.34 -15.53
CA GLU A 774 -11.54 4.82 -16.50
C GLU A 774 -10.21 4.08 -16.32
N VAL A 775 -10.15 2.84 -16.82
CA VAL A 775 -8.99 1.95 -16.71
C VAL A 775 -7.98 2.21 -17.83
N TRP A 776 -8.44 2.46 -19.06
CA TRP A 776 -7.57 2.59 -20.23
C TRP A 776 -7.61 4.00 -20.83
N GLY A 777 -6.42 4.51 -21.17
CA GLY A 777 -6.26 5.77 -21.89
C GLY A 777 -4.91 5.88 -22.59
N GLN A 778 -4.72 6.95 -23.34
CA GLN A 778 -3.53 7.20 -24.17
C GLN A 778 -3.44 8.69 -24.52
N THR A 779 -2.27 9.30 -24.34
CA THR A 779 -2.02 10.70 -24.70
C THR A 779 -1.72 10.80 -26.19
N ILE A 780 -2.72 11.14 -27.00
CA ILE A 780 -2.65 11.07 -28.46
C ILE A 780 -1.58 12.05 -28.99
N GLY A 781 -0.73 11.55 -29.89
CA GLY A 781 0.45 12.27 -30.39
C GLY A 781 1.68 12.26 -29.48
N THR A 782 1.60 11.65 -28.28
CA THR A 782 2.75 11.41 -27.38
C THR A 782 2.97 9.93 -27.12
N ASP A 783 1.92 9.21 -26.71
CA ASP A 783 1.99 7.80 -26.31
C ASP A 783 1.75 6.88 -27.51
N THR A 784 2.69 5.97 -27.78
CA THR A 784 2.55 4.97 -28.86
C THR A 784 1.45 3.94 -28.58
N TYR A 785 1.22 3.61 -27.30
CA TYR A 785 0.36 2.50 -26.87
C TYR A 785 -0.54 2.90 -25.69
N PRO A 786 -1.71 2.26 -25.50
CA PRO A 786 -2.58 2.46 -24.33
C PRO A 786 -1.89 2.17 -23.01
N THR A 787 -2.23 2.92 -21.97
CA THR A 787 -1.71 2.74 -20.60
C THR A 787 -2.84 2.68 -19.58
N LEU A 788 -2.60 1.99 -18.48
CA LEU A 788 -3.53 1.93 -17.35
C LEU A 788 -3.57 3.29 -16.64
N GLY A 789 -4.75 3.88 -16.52
CA GLY A 789 -4.94 5.24 -15.99
C GLY A 789 -4.43 6.36 -16.91
N GLY A 790 -4.22 6.08 -18.20
CA GLY A 790 -3.81 7.08 -19.20
C GLY A 790 -4.90 8.12 -19.52
N ALA A 791 -4.56 9.12 -20.35
CA ALA A 791 -5.51 10.16 -20.73
C ALA A 791 -6.71 9.60 -21.53
N LYS A 792 -7.94 9.94 -21.12
CA LYS A 792 -9.17 9.45 -21.77
C LYS A 792 -9.20 9.73 -23.27
N VAL A 793 -9.57 8.72 -24.06
CA VAL A 793 -9.72 8.84 -25.52
C VAL A 793 -11.21 8.86 -25.88
N TYR A 794 -11.61 9.85 -26.67
CA TYR A 794 -12.94 10.00 -27.24
C TYR A 794 -12.93 9.55 -28.69
N LYS A 795 -14.01 8.88 -29.13
CA LYS A 795 -14.28 8.60 -30.53
C LYS A 795 -15.15 9.73 -31.08
N ASN A 796 -14.49 10.75 -31.65
CA ASN A 796 -15.15 11.86 -32.31
C ASN A 796 -15.69 11.39 -33.67
N ALA A 797 -16.81 11.97 -34.10
CA ALA A 797 -17.45 11.67 -35.36
C ALA A 797 -17.53 12.92 -36.26
N ASP A 798 -17.28 12.72 -37.55
CA ASP A 798 -17.44 13.76 -38.57
C ASP A 798 -18.74 13.56 -39.33
N TYR A 799 -19.52 14.62 -39.44
CA TYR A 799 -20.84 14.62 -40.06
C TYR A 799 -20.88 15.52 -41.29
N LYS A 800 -21.62 15.11 -42.33
CA LYS A 800 -21.86 15.96 -43.51
C LYS A 800 -23.01 16.94 -43.34
N GLY A 801 -23.95 16.66 -42.43
CA GLY A 801 -24.97 17.62 -42.04
C GLY A 801 -24.50 18.55 -40.93
N CYS A 802 -25.18 19.67 -40.80
CA CYS A 802 -25.02 20.61 -39.69
C CYS A 802 -25.51 20.00 -38.35
N GLU A 803 -25.11 20.60 -37.21
CA GLU A 803 -25.37 20.09 -35.85
C GLU A 803 -26.84 19.70 -35.57
N GLY A 804 -27.80 20.44 -36.13
CA GLY A 804 -29.24 20.18 -35.93
C GLY A 804 -29.82 19.02 -36.77
N LYS A 805 -29.13 18.60 -37.84
CA LYS A 805 -29.48 17.44 -38.68
C LYS A 805 -28.19 16.81 -39.24
N PRO A 806 -27.36 16.17 -38.40
CA PRO A 806 -26.00 15.78 -38.79
C PRO A 806 -25.95 14.61 -39.78
N GLY A 807 -27.00 13.79 -39.82
CA GLY A 807 -27.07 12.57 -40.62
C GLY A 807 -26.21 11.44 -40.04
N GLU A 808 -25.88 10.45 -40.88
CA GLU A 808 -24.92 9.41 -40.53
C GLU A 808 -23.49 9.98 -40.55
N PRO A 809 -22.61 9.57 -39.61
CA PRO A 809 -21.22 10.00 -39.59
C PRO A 809 -20.44 9.39 -40.76
N VAL A 810 -19.57 10.19 -41.39
CA VAL A 810 -18.81 9.80 -42.59
C VAL A 810 -17.38 9.36 -42.27
N SER A 811 -16.82 9.82 -41.15
CA SER A 811 -15.55 9.38 -40.60
C SER A 811 -15.57 9.46 -39.07
N TYR A 812 -14.57 8.85 -38.45
CA TYR A 812 -14.32 8.93 -37.01
C TYR A 812 -12.84 9.20 -36.77
N GLU A 813 -12.53 10.10 -35.84
CA GLU A 813 -11.18 10.32 -35.33
C GLU A 813 -11.14 10.07 -33.82
N TYR A 814 -9.95 9.76 -33.31
CA TYR A 814 -9.73 9.48 -31.88
C TYR A 814 -8.86 10.58 -31.28
N SER A 815 -9.26 11.16 -30.15
CA SER A 815 -8.50 12.25 -29.50
C SER A 815 -8.78 12.36 -28.00
N ASN A 816 -7.98 13.14 -27.28
CA ASN A 816 -8.20 13.47 -25.87
C ASN A 816 -9.19 14.64 -25.66
N THR A 817 -10.06 14.95 -26.63
CA THR A 817 -11.06 16.02 -26.50
C THR A 817 -12.33 15.66 -27.24
N GLU A 818 -13.45 15.62 -26.52
CA GLU A 818 -14.78 15.38 -27.08
C GLU A 818 -15.16 16.53 -28.02
N LYS A 819 -15.12 16.27 -29.33
CA LYS A 819 -15.40 17.26 -30.37
C LYS A 819 -15.74 16.57 -31.69
N ASN A 820 -17.04 16.38 -31.94
CA ASN A 820 -17.53 16.04 -33.27
C ASN A 820 -17.32 17.21 -34.24
N THR A 821 -17.27 16.92 -35.54
CA THR A 821 -17.28 17.93 -36.61
C THR A 821 -18.57 17.84 -37.41
N TYR A 822 -19.06 18.97 -37.91
CA TYR A 822 -20.31 19.08 -38.64
C TYR A 822 -20.09 19.82 -39.96
N GLY A 823 -20.90 19.49 -40.96
CA GLY A 823 -20.82 20.07 -42.29
C GLY A 823 -21.38 21.49 -42.37
N ASP A 824 -21.21 22.10 -43.56
CA ASP A 824 -21.70 23.44 -43.86
C ASP A 824 -23.21 23.59 -43.65
N HIS A 825 -23.65 24.82 -43.39
CA HIS A 825 -25.05 25.19 -43.34
C HIS A 825 -25.55 25.61 -44.74
N PRO A 826 -26.39 24.82 -45.43
CA PRO A 826 -26.94 25.20 -46.74
C PRO A 826 -27.97 26.34 -46.63
N ASP A 827 -27.96 27.24 -47.63
CA ASP A 827 -28.80 28.43 -47.73
C ASP A 827 -29.27 28.60 -49.18
N ALA A 828 -30.25 27.78 -49.59
CA ALA A 828 -30.71 27.69 -50.97
C ALA A 828 -31.61 28.86 -51.39
N ASP A 829 -32.36 29.46 -50.46
CA ASP A 829 -33.22 30.63 -50.71
C ASP A 829 -32.50 31.98 -50.49
N ASN A 830 -31.29 31.96 -49.90
CA ASN A 830 -30.47 33.13 -49.57
C ASN A 830 -31.13 34.04 -48.51
N ASP A 831 -31.97 33.49 -47.62
CA ASP A 831 -32.41 34.17 -46.40
C ASP A 831 -31.24 34.43 -45.42
N GLY A 832 -30.10 33.74 -45.52
CA GLY A 832 -29.03 33.86 -44.53
C GLY A 832 -29.26 32.99 -43.30
N LYS A 833 -30.04 31.91 -43.45
CA LYS A 833 -30.23 30.85 -42.45
C LYS A 833 -30.11 29.48 -43.09
N CYS A 834 -29.80 28.50 -42.25
CA CYS A 834 -29.66 27.11 -42.65
C CYS A 834 -31.04 26.51 -43.00
N ASP A 835 -31.24 26.06 -44.24
CA ASP A 835 -32.40 25.27 -44.66
C ASP A 835 -32.63 24.07 -43.72
N ASP A 836 -31.54 23.47 -43.26
CA ASP A 836 -31.60 22.26 -42.46
C ASP A 836 -31.91 22.49 -40.97
N CYS A 837 -31.42 23.56 -40.35
CA CYS A 837 -31.52 23.76 -38.90
C CYS A 837 -31.92 25.17 -38.43
N GLY A 838 -32.18 26.12 -39.33
CA GLY A 838 -32.61 27.48 -39.02
C GLY A 838 -31.56 28.39 -38.36
N ALA A 839 -30.31 27.94 -38.20
CA ALA A 839 -29.21 28.74 -37.68
C ALA A 839 -28.83 29.86 -38.66
N ILE A 840 -28.52 31.06 -38.15
CA ILE A 840 -28.13 32.23 -38.97
C ILE A 840 -26.69 32.07 -39.49
N ILE A 841 -26.45 32.37 -40.77
CA ILE A 841 -25.19 32.13 -41.49
C ILE A 841 -24.47 33.46 -41.74
N ASP A 842 -23.95 34.06 -40.67
CA ASP A 842 -23.08 35.25 -40.70
C ASP A 842 -21.73 35.03 -39.99
N GLY A 843 -21.54 33.86 -39.36
CA GLY A 843 -20.35 33.48 -38.59
C GLY A 843 -20.53 33.49 -37.07
N ILE A 844 -21.45 34.29 -36.51
CA ILE A 844 -21.67 34.37 -35.05
C ILE A 844 -23.15 34.25 -34.62
N GLY A 845 -24.10 34.44 -35.53
CA GLY A 845 -25.53 34.34 -35.30
C GLY A 845 -26.24 35.70 -35.25
N ALA A 846 -25.94 36.63 -36.17
CA ALA A 846 -26.50 37.99 -36.25
C ALA A 846 -26.74 38.49 -37.70
N LYS A 847 -28.01 38.60 -38.11
CA LYS A 847 -28.44 39.06 -39.45
C LYS A 847 -28.98 40.49 -39.42
N LEU A 848 -28.51 41.36 -40.32
CA LEU A 848 -29.15 42.68 -40.53
C LEU A 848 -30.54 42.49 -41.16
N ALA A 849 -31.56 43.04 -40.52
CA ALA A 849 -32.93 43.05 -40.99
C ALA A 849 -33.32 44.35 -41.71
N GLY A 850 -32.65 45.46 -41.39
CA GLY A 850 -32.91 46.76 -42.00
C GLY A 850 -32.23 47.91 -41.25
N TYR A 851 -32.46 49.12 -41.74
CA TYR A 851 -31.91 50.36 -41.18
C TYR A 851 -32.92 51.52 -41.32
N SER A 852 -32.79 52.57 -40.51
CA SER A 852 -33.63 53.78 -40.58
C SER A 852 -32.90 55.02 -40.07
N LEU A 853 -33.37 56.22 -40.39
CA LEU A 853 -32.87 57.44 -39.74
C LEU A 853 -33.28 57.54 -38.27
N SER A 854 -32.45 58.22 -37.48
CA SER A 854 -32.77 58.55 -36.08
C SER A 854 -33.83 59.67 -35.98
N LEU A 855 -35.10 59.28 -36.07
CA LEU A 855 -36.26 60.19 -35.98
C LEU A 855 -36.42 60.88 -34.61
N THR A 856 -35.53 60.64 -33.63
CA THR A 856 -35.54 61.35 -32.34
C THR A 856 -34.81 62.70 -32.38
N GLY A 857 -34.56 63.26 -33.56
CA GLY A 857 -33.97 64.60 -33.72
C GLY A 857 -32.46 64.69 -33.50
N ASN A 858 -31.73 63.57 -33.60
CA ASN A 858 -30.28 63.55 -33.71
C ASN A 858 -29.90 62.99 -35.09
N ILE A 859 -28.77 63.41 -35.66
CA ILE A 859 -28.35 62.96 -36.99
C ILE A 859 -27.66 61.60 -36.87
N GLY A 860 -28.22 60.56 -37.50
CA GLY A 860 -27.73 59.19 -37.34
C GLY A 860 -28.60 58.13 -37.99
N VAL A 861 -28.09 56.89 -38.01
CA VAL A 861 -28.74 55.68 -38.56
C VAL A 861 -28.97 54.66 -37.44
N ASN A 862 -30.16 54.07 -37.39
CA ASN A 862 -30.49 52.90 -36.60
C ASN A 862 -30.25 51.63 -37.43
N PHE A 863 -29.58 50.63 -36.84
CA PHE A 863 -29.40 49.30 -37.44
C PHE A 863 -30.28 48.30 -36.69
N TYR A 864 -31.06 47.49 -37.41
CA TYR A 864 -31.97 46.50 -36.83
C TYR A 864 -31.48 45.08 -37.12
N MET A 865 -31.21 44.28 -36.08
CA MET A 865 -30.65 42.94 -36.21
C MET A 865 -31.64 41.85 -35.77
N GLU A 866 -31.75 40.75 -36.51
CA GLU A 866 -32.18 39.45 -35.99
C GLU A 866 -30.97 38.78 -35.33
N LEU A 867 -31.07 38.44 -34.04
CA LEU A 867 -29.99 37.82 -33.25
C LEU A 867 -30.36 36.40 -32.82
N SER A 868 -29.38 35.51 -32.77
CA SER A 868 -29.54 34.15 -32.25
C SER A 868 -29.58 34.11 -30.72
N ASN A 869 -30.21 33.07 -30.15
CA ASN A 869 -30.25 32.84 -28.70
C ASN A 869 -28.84 32.79 -28.06
N LYS A 870 -27.81 32.38 -28.81
CA LYS A 870 -26.41 32.39 -28.36
C LYS A 870 -25.93 33.82 -28.09
N ILE A 871 -26.11 34.72 -29.06
CA ILE A 871 -25.70 36.13 -28.96
C ILE A 871 -26.58 36.91 -27.97
N ILE A 872 -27.85 36.54 -27.82
CA ILE A 872 -28.76 37.15 -26.82
C ILE A 872 -28.39 36.75 -25.37
N ALA A 873 -27.85 35.54 -25.18
CA ALA A 873 -27.39 35.06 -23.87
C ALA A 873 -25.95 35.51 -23.51
N ASP A 874 -25.16 35.92 -24.51
CA ASP A 874 -23.82 36.44 -24.34
C ASP A 874 -23.85 37.86 -23.77
N LYS A 875 -23.20 38.07 -22.63
CA LYS A 875 -23.19 39.35 -21.90
C LYS A 875 -22.13 40.31 -22.42
N ASP A 876 -21.13 39.79 -23.12
CA ASP A 876 -19.96 40.52 -23.59
C ASP A 876 -20.03 40.78 -25.12
N ALA A 877 -21.14 40.40 -25.76
CA ALA A 877 -21.45 40.68 -27.16
C ALA A 877 -21.93 42.12 -27.41
N TYR A 878 -21.54 42.71 -28.55
CA TYR A 878 -21.84 44.10 -28.90
C TYR A 878 -21.89 44.35 -30.41
N MET A 879 -22.61 45.41 -30.81
CA MET A 879 -22.43 46.06 -32.10
C MET A 879 -21.29 47.08 -31.99
N GLN A 880 -20.33 47.04 -32.91
CA GLN A 880 -19.31 48.05 -33.09
C GLN A 880 -19.66 48.95 -34.26
N PHE A 881 -19.54 50.26 -34.07
CA PHE A 881 -19.57 51.23 -35.16
C PHE A 881 -18.19 51.87 -35.33
N THR A 882 -17.71 51.96 -36.56
CA THR A 882 -16.53 52.77 -36.93
C THR A 882 -17.02 53.98 -37.70
N LEU A 883 -16.77 55.18 -37.16
CA LEU A 883 -17.17 56.45 -37.74
C LEU A 883 -16.14 56.98 -38.74
N PRO A 884 -16.53 57.84 -39.70
CA PRO A 884 -15.65 58.42 -40.73
C PRO A 884 -14.37 59.09 -40.21
N ASN A 885 -14.42 59.65 -39.00
CA ASN A 885 -13.30 60.30 -38.33
C ASN A 885 -12.35 59.33 -37.59
N GLY A 886 -12.56 58.01 -37.71
CA GLY A 886 -11.78 56.97 -37.05
C GLY A 886 -12.21 56.64 -35.61
N THR A 887 -13.23 57.32 -35.08
CA THR A 887 -13.79 56.99 -33.76
C THR A 887 -14.52 55.66 -33.81
N ILE A 888 -14.21 54.76 -32.88
CA ILE A 888 -14.94 53.51 -32.68
C ILE A 888 -15.90 53.70 -31.50
N THR A 889 -17.18 53.37 -31.69
CA THR A 889 -18.15 53.23 -30.60
C THR A 889 -18.62 51.77 -30.50
N LYS A 890 -19.08 51.37 -29.31
CA LYS A 890 -19.57 50.02 -29.04
C LYS A 890 -20.89 50.13 -28.28
N VAL A 891 -21.89 49.36 -28.70
CA VAL A 891 -23.21 49.28 -28.07
C VAL A 891 -23.46 47.82 -27.71
N PRO A 892 -23.42 47.44 -26.42
CA PRO A 892 -23.71 46.09 -25.96
C PRO A 892 -25.08 45.58 -26.42
N VAL A 893 -25.21 44.27 -26.65
CA VAL A 893 -26.51 43.64 -26.97
C VAL A 893 -27.55 43.90 -25.86
N SER A 894 -27.09 44.00 -24.61
CA SER A 894 -27.89 44.35 -23.43
C SER A 894 -28.38 45.80 -23.37
N GLU A 895 -27.81 46.71 -24.17
CA GLU A 895 -28.21 48.12 -24.28
C GLU A 895 -29.04 48.41 -25.55
N ALA A 896 -29.16 47.43 -26.44
CA ALA A 896 -29.93 47.55 -27.68
C ALA A 896 -31.43 47.70 -27.40
N GLN A 897 -32.10 48.60 -28.14
CA GLN A 897 -33.55 48.80 -28.02
C GLN A 897 -34.27 47.66 -28.75
N THR A 898 -35.15 46.92 -28.10
CA THR A 898 -35.94 45.89 -28.77
C THR A 898 -37.14 46.50 -29.49
N ASN A 899 -37.41 46.03 -30.71
CA ASN A 899 -38.62 46.35 -31.48
C ASN A 899 -39.29 45.04 -31.93
N SER A 900 -40.54 44.86 -31.52
CA SER A 900 -41.38 43.71 -31.90
C SER A 900 -42.68 44.13 -32.61
N THR A 901 -42.72 45.35 -33.16
CA THR A 901 -43.89 45.92 -33.85
C THR A 901 -43.72 46.01 -35.37
N ILE A 902 -42.50 45.81 -35.89
CA ILE A 902 -42.22 45.80 -37.34
C ILE A 902 -42.76 44.54 -38.03
N ASN A 903 -42.71 43.37 -37.37
CA ASN A 903 -43.32 42.12 -37.83
C ASN A 903 -43.83 41.33 -36.63
N GLU A 904 -45.10 40.91 -36.67
CA GLU A 904 -45.72 40.16 -35.58
C GLU A 904 -45.01 38.82 -35.37
N GLY A 905 -44.58 38.54 -34.13
CA GLY A 905 -43.81 37.34 -33.79
C GLY A 905 -42.29 37.40 -34.02
N LYS A 906 -41.72 38.53 -34.49
CA LYS A 906 -40.26 38.74 -34.57
C LYS A 906 -39.80 39.86 -33.64
N THR A 907 -38.63 39.67 -33.00
CA THR A 907 -37.96 40.69 -32.20
C THR A 907 -36.68 41.13 -32.91
N TYR A 908 -36.58 42.42 -33.20
CA TYR A 908 -35.39 43.07 -33.76
C TYR A 908 -34.65 43.86 -32.69
N TYR A 909 -33.31 43.78 -32.71
CA TYR A 909 -32.43 44.54 -31.83
C TYR A 909 -31.94 45.79 -32.57
N LYS A 910 -32.35 46.97 -32.11
CA LYS A 910 -32.07 48.28 -32.70
C LYS A 910 -30.86 48.92 -32.03
N PHE A 911 -29.81 49.14 -32.81
CA PHE A 911 -28.56 49.80 -32.43
C PHE A 911 -28.48 51.19 -33.11
N PRO A 912 -28.61 52.30 -32.37
CA PRO A 912 -28.47 53.65 -32.93
C PRO A 912 -27.00 54.05 -33.09
N CYS A 913 -26.67 54.72 -34.19
CA CYS A 913 -25.35 55.30 -34.46
C CYS A 913 -25.50 56.76 -34.92
N GLU A 914 -24.90 57.71 -34.20
CA GLU A 914 -25.02 59.15 -34.44
C GLU A 914 -23.72 59.74 -35.03
N VAL A 915 -23.86 60.67 -35.99
CA VAL A 915 -22.74 61.32 -36.71
C VAL A 915 -22.92 62.83 -36.76
N SER A 916 -21.83 63.58 -36.94
CA SER A 916 -21.91 65.03 -37.07
C SER A 916 -22.62 65.42 -38.37
N SER A 917 -23.28 66.58 -38.40
CA SER A 917 -23.95 67.09 -39.62
C SER A 917 -23.01 67.21 -40.82
N TYR A 918 -21.71 67.47 -40.61
CA TYR A 918 -20.70 67.52 -41.66
C TYR A 918 -20.08 66.15 -42.04
N GLU A 919 -20.45 65.06 -41.34
CA GLU A 919 -20.01 63.68 -41.57
C GLU A 919 -21.09 62.82 -42.25
N MET A 920 -22.29 63.36 -42.49
CA MET A 920 -23.48 62.58 -42.87
C MET A 920 -23.42 61.90 -44.25
N THR A 921 -22.49 62.31 -45.12
CA THR A 921 -22.26 61.71 -46.46
C THR A 921 -21.14 60.66 -46.48
N GLN A 922 -20.59 60.30 -45.32
CA GLN A 922 -19.43 59.43 -45.19
C GLN A 922 -19.79 58.11 -44.49
N ASP A 923 -19.06 57.05 -44.84
CA ASP A 923 -19.32 55.67 -44.43
C ASP A 923 -19.37 55.45 -42.91
N ILE A 924 -20.53 54.98 -42.41
CA ILE A 924 -20.68 54.36 -41.11
C ILE A 924 -20.55 52.84 -41.30
N LYS A 925 -19.49 52.25 -40.75
CA LYS A 925 -19.29 50.78 -40.72
C LYS A 925 -19.88 50.21 -39.44
N ALA A 926 -20.74 49.21 -39.55
CA ALA A 926 -21.36 48.48 -38.43
C ALA A 926 -21.00 46.99 -38.49
N GLN A 927 -20.58 46.41 -37.37
CA GLN A 927 -20.22 44.99 -37.28
C GLN A 927 -20.51 44.42 -35.88
N MET A 928 -21.12 43.23 -35.82
CA MET A 928 -21.39 42.52 -34.57
C MET A 928 -20.20 41.68 -34.10
N PHE A 929 -20.04 41.56 -32.78
CA PHE A 929 -18.99 40.79 -32.10
C PHE A 929 -19.60 39.89 -31.01
N ASP A 930 -19.07 38.67 -30.83
CA ASP A 930 -19.35 37.83 -29.66
C ASP A 930 -18.34 38.08 -28.52
N GLY A 931 -18.63 37.58 -27.32
CA GLY A 931 -17.79 37.74 -26.11
C GLY A 931 -16.43 37.04 -26.18
N ASN A 932 -16.18 36.20 -27.19
CA ASN A 932 -14.88 35.59 -27.47
C ASN A 932 -14.06 36.38 -28.50
N GLY A 933 -14.65 37.43 -29.09
CA GLY A 933 -14.02 38.26 -30.12
C GLY A 933 -14.22 37.75 -31.56
N ASN A 934 -15.11 36.78 -31.80
CA ASN A 934 -15.51 36.41 -33.15
C ASN A 934 -16.35 37.52 -33.77
N VAL A 935 -16.27 37.71 -35.09
CA VAL A 935 -16.91 38.82 -35.81
C VAL A 935 -17.96 38.34 -36.80
N GLY A 936 -19.08 39.04 -36.86
CA GLY A 936 -20.10 38.87 -37.90
C GLY A 936 -19.78 39.70 -39.15
N LYS A 937 -20.74 39.75 -40.07
CA LYS A 937 -20.66 40.55 -41.31
C LYS A 937 -20.55 42.06 -41.01
N GLU A 938 -19.68 42.76 -41.75
CA GLU A 938 -19.62 44.22 -41.75
C GLU A 938 -20.67 44.79 -42.73
N TYR A 939 -21.35 45.86 -42.34
CA TYR A 939 -22.33 46.60 -43.12
C TYR A 939 -21.91 48.08 -43.21
N THR A 940 -22.08 48.73 -44.36
CA THR A 940 -21.68 50.12 -44.58
C THR A 940 -22.85 50.93 -45.14
N TYR A 941 -23.16 52.08 -44.51
CA TYR A 941 -24.21 53.02 -44.92
C TYR A 941 -23.83 54.46 -44.55
N THR A 942 -24.37 55.46 -45.25
CA THR A 942 -24.32 56.86 -44.79
C THR A 942 -25.71 57.35 -44.34
N VAL A 943 -25.76 58.46 -43.61
CA VAL A 943 -27.02 59.12 -43.25
C VAL A 943 -27.72 59.69 -44.49
N ARG A 944 -26.94 60.21 -45.45
CA ARG A 944 -27.46 60.74 -46.70
C ARG A 944 -28.24 59.69 -47.48
N ASP A 945 -27.76 58.46 -47.57
CA ASP A 945 -28.37 57.46 -48.46
C ASP A 945 -29.80 57.12 -48.04
N TYR A 946 -30.08 57.02 -46.73
CA TYR A 946 -31.46 56.85 -46.25
C TYR A 946 -32.28 58.16 -46.33
N ALA A 947 -31.65 59.33 -46.13
CA ALA A 947 -32.34 60.61 -46.30
C ALA A 947 -32.79 60.83 -47.75
N GLN A 948 -31.96 60.45 -48.73
CA GLN A 948 -32.30 60.44 -50.14
C GLN A 948 -33.36 59.37 -50.44
N TYR A 949 -33.25 58.17 -49.85
CA TYR A 949 -34.28 57.13 -49.99
C TYR A 949 -35.68 57.62 -49.58
N LEU A 950 -35.80 58.37 -48.48
CA LEU A 950 -37.08 59.00 -48.06
C LEU A 950 -37.60 60.05 -49.06
N ILE A 951 -36.71 60.72 -49.78
CA ILE A 951 -37.05 61.73 -50.80
C ILE A 951 -37.50 61.04 -52.09
N ASP A 952 -36.76 60.04 -52.54
CA ASP A 952 -37.04 59.24 -53.73
C ASP A 952 -38.36 58.43 -53.59
N HIS A 953 -38.80 58.15 -52.35
CA HIS A 953 -40.02 57.41 -52.00
C HIS A 953 -41.01 58.27 -51.18
N VAL A 954 -41.16 59.55 -51.56
CA VAL A 954 -42.08 60.52 -50.91
C VAL A 954 -43.54 60.06 -50.89
N ASP A 955 -43.96 59.14 -51.75
CA ASP A 955 -45.28 58.50 -51.76
C ASP A 955 -45.51 57.57 -50.55
N LEU A 956 -44.44 57.02 -49.98
CA LEU A 956 -44.45 56.22 -48.74
C LEU A 956 -44.13 57.04 -47.49
N TYR A 957 -43.43 58.17 -47.64
CA TYR A 957 -42.82 58.93 -46.54
C TYR A 957 -43.18 60.43 -46.53
N GLN A 958 -44.38 60.77 -46.98
CA GLN A 958 -44.85 62.15 -47.19
C GLN A 958 -44.62 63.09 -45.98
N ASP A 959 -44.87 62.63 -44.76
CA ASP A 959 -44.67 63.43 -43.54
C ASP A 959 -43.18 63.67 -43.22
N ALA A 960 -42.29 62.75 -43.59
CA ALA A 960 -40.87 62.82 -43.29
C ALA A 960 -40.04 63.56 -44.37
N TYR A 961 -40.56 63.68 -45.59
CA TYR A 961 -39.91 64.35 -46.72
C TYR A 961 -39.41 65.78 -46.40
N PRO A 962 -40.19 66.69 -45.77
CA PRO A 962 -39.70 68.04 -45.44
C PRO A 962 -38.54 68.05 -44.44
N PHE A 963 -38.51 67.06 -43.53
CA PHE A 963 -37.44 66.89 -42.56
C PHE A 963 -36.16 66.32 -43.21
N ALA A 964 -36.29 65.39 -44.15
CA ALA A 964 -35.15 64.87 -44.92
C ALA A 964 -34.47 65.99 -45.75
N VAL A 965 -35.26 66.78 -46.49
CA VAL A 965 -34.78 67.94 -47.27
C VAL A 965 -34.07 68.96 -46.36
N ALA A 966 -34.68 69.34 -45.24
CA ALA A 966 -34.08 70.29 -44.30
C ALA A 966 -32.80 69.75 -43.63
N MET A 967 -32.75 68.44 -43.32
CA MET A 967 -31.57 67.79 -42.76
C MET A 967 -30.39 67.77 -43.75
N LEU A 968 -30.63 67.43 -45.03
CA LEU A 968 -29.60 67.43 -46.06
C LEU A 968 -29.05 68.85 -46.34
N ASN A 969 -29.92 69.87 -46.35
CA ASN A 969 -29.48 71.26 -46.46
C ASN A 969 -28.65 71.73 -45.26
N TYR A 970 -29.04 71.37 -44.02
CA TYR A 970 -28.22 71.62 -42.83
C TYR A 970 -26.87 70.89 -42.91
N GLY A 971 -26.85 69.62 -43.34
CA GLY A 971 -25.63 68.86 -43.57
C GLY A 971 -24.68 69.54 -44.55
N ALA A 972 -25.17 69.95 -45.73
CA ALA A 972 -24.39 70.63 -46.74
C ALA A 972 -23.84 71.99 -46.30
N CYS A 973 -24.59 72.75 -45.50
CA CYS A 973 -24.09 74.00 -44.92
C CYS A 973 -23.01 73.74 -43.86
N SER A 974 -23.17 72.66 -43.07
CA SER A 974 -22.18 72.23 -42.08
C SER A 974 -20.87 71.76 -42.74
N GLN A 975 -20.97 70.97 -43.81
CA GLN A 975 -19.85 70.56 -44.66
C GLN A 975 -19.05 71.74 -45.21
N LYS A 976 -19.74 72.78 -45.71
CA LYS A 976 -19.10 74.03 -46.17
C LYS A 976 -18.40 74.77 -45.03
N TYR A 977 -19.13 75.06 -43.93
CA TYR A 977 -18.61 75.83 -42.79
C TYR A 977 -17.40 75.17 -42.10
N PHE A 978 -17.42 73.85 -41.91
CA PHE A 978 -16.29 73.11 -41.31
C PHE A 978 -15.23 72.65 -42.32
N ASN A 979 -15.41 72.96 -43.62
CA ASN A 979 -14.58 72.51 -44.75
C ASN A 979 -14.33 70.98 -44.74
N LYS A 980 -15.42 70.21 -44.81
CA LYS A 980 -15.45 68.74 -44.79
C LYS A 980 -16.31 68.19 -45.93
N ALA A 981 -15.76 67.26 -46.70
CA ALA A 981 -16.47 66.56 -47.79
C ALA A 981 -17.19 67.51 -48.77
N VAL A 982 -16.58 68.67 -49.08
CA VAL A 982 -17.23 69.74 -49.87
C VAL A 982 -17.50 69.38 -51.34
N ASP A 983 -16.78 68.39 -51.88
CA ASP A 983 -17.03 67.81 -53.21
C ASP A 983 -18.25 66.87 -53.25
N GLU A 984 -18.73 66.46 -52.07
CA GLU A 984 -19.85 65.53 -51.88
C GLU A 984 -20.79 66.05 -50.78
N LEU A 985 -21.40 67.21 -51.07
CA LEU A 985 -22.43 67.82 -50.24
C LEU A 985 -23.64 66.89 -50.05
N ALA A 986 -24.24 66.94 -48.87
CA ALA A 986 -25.41 66.15 -48.52
C ALA A 986 -26.62 66.46 -49.41
N ASN A 987 -26.83 67.73 -49.77
CA ASN A 987 -27.90 68.18 -50.65
C ASN A 987 -27.57 68.11 -52.16
N LYS A 988 -26.48 67.44 -52.57
CA LYS A 988 -25.99 67.37 -53.96
C LYS A 988 -26.98 66.79 -54.98
N TYR A 989 -28.02 66.09 -54.52
CA TYR A 989 -29.06 65.48 -55.34
C TYR A 989 -30.45 66.12 -55.18
N LEU A 990 -30.57 67.18 -54.36
CA LEU A 990 -31.78 67.98 -54.27
C LEU A 990 -31.95 68.84 -55.52
N ASN A 991 -33.21 69.15 -55.87
CA ASN A 991 -33.52 70.06 -56.97
C ASN A 991 -33.45 71.55 -56.56
N ASP A 992 -33.51 72.46 -57.52
CA ASP A 992 -33.32 73.90 -57.28
C ASP A 992 -34.32 74.50 -56.26
N ASP A 993 -35.58 74.03 -56.22
CA ASP A 993 -36.58 74.48 -55.24
C ASP A 993 -36.31 73.90 -53.84
N GLU A 994 -35.79 72.67 -53.77
CA GLU A 994 -35.39 72.00 -52.52
C GLU A 994 -34.08 72.57 -51.93
N LEU A 995 -33.23 73.19 -52.76
CA LEU A 995 -31.99 73.86 -52.35
C LEU A 995 -32.24 75.25 -51.73
N GLU A 996 -33.41 75.87 -51.95
CA GLU A 996 -33.76 77.15 -51.31
C GLU A 996 -34.05 76.93 -49.82
N ILE A 997 -33.11 77.35 -48.95
CA ILE A 997 -33.36 77.41 -47.50
C ILE A 997 -34.27 78.64 -47.24
N PRO A 998 -35.56 78.48 -46.90
CA PRO A 998 -36.50 79.60 -46.98
C PRO A 998 -36.33 80.57 -45.82
N ASP A 999 -36.57 81.86 -46.05
CA ASP A 999 -36.68 82.87 -44.96
C ASP A 999 -38.03 82.83 -44.23
N ARG A 1000 -38.85 81.79 -44.46
CA ARG A 1000 -40.23 81.60 -43.96
C ARG A 1000 -40.35 81.38 -42.44
N PHE A 1001 -39.30 81.70 -41.68
CA PHE A 1001 -39.25 81.61 -40.21
C PHE A 1001 -39.43 82.97 -39.51
N GLU A 1002 -39.81 84.03 -40.24
CA GLU A 1002 -40.28 85.29 -39.64
C GLU A 1002 -41.37 85.03 -38.60
N GLY A 1003 -41.27 85.69 -37.44
CA GLY A 1003 -42.17 85.49 -36.31
C GLY A 1003 -41.95 84.18 -35.55
N TYR A 1004 -41.37 83.13 -36.15
CA TYR A 1004 -41.00 81.91 -35.43
C TYR A 1004 -39.73 82.11 -34.59
N ILE A 1005 -38.65 82.57 -35.23
CA ILE A 1005 -37.36 82.77 -34.53
C ILE A 1005 -37.47 83.87 -33.46
N ASP A 1006 -38.35 84.85 -33.68
CA ASP A 1006 -38.52 86.02 -32.83
C ASP A 1006 -39.15 85.73 -31.45
N ASN A 1007 -39.62 84.51 -31.20
CA ASN A 1007 -40.03 84.04 -29.87
C ASN A 1007 -38.84 83.70 -28.96
N TYR A 1008 -37.62 83.64 -29.49
CA TYR A 1008 -36.43 83.15 -28.80
C TYR A 1008 -35.45 84.27 -28.42
N VAL A 1009 -35.96 85.42 -27.97
CA VAL A 1009 -35.12 86.52 -27.48
C VAL A 1009 -34.50 86.14 -26.12
N ALA A 1010 -33.16 86.05 -26.06
CA ALA A 1010 -32.45 85.86 -24.79
C ALA A 1010 -32.63 87.10 -23.89
N THR A 1011 -33.25 86.94 -22.73
CA THR A 1011 -33.30 87.99 -21.70
C THR A 1011 -32.06 87.88 -20.82
N LYS A 1012 -31.26 88.95 -20.76
CA LYS A 1012 -30.06 89.01 -19.92
C LYS A 1012 -30.43 88.98 -18.44
N ALA A 1013 -30.17 87.88 -17.75
CA ALA A 1013 -30.32 87.78 -16.31
C ALA A 1013 -29.03 88.18 -15.55
N GLU A 1014 -29.19 89.06 -14.56
CA GLU A 1014 -28.11 89.60 -13.74
C GLU A 1014 -28.53 89.73 -12.26
N ASN A 1015 -27.56 89.62 -11.35
CA ASN A 1015 -27.73 89.73 -9.91
C ASN A 1015 -26.57 90.57 -9.35
N GLY A 1016 -26.90 91.62 -8.58
CA GLY A 1016 -25.92 92.60 -8.10
C GLY A 1016 -24.81 92.04 -7.19
N VAL A 1017 -25.04 90.87 -6.57
CA VAL A 1017 -24.08 90.16 -5.72
C VAL A 1017 -23.34 89.08 -6.52
N LEU A 1018 -24.06 88.24 -7.26
CA LEU A 1018 -23.49 87.04 -7.90
C LEU A 1018 -22.85 87.31 -9.26
N GLY A 1019 -23.27 88.33 -10.01
CA GLY A 1019 -22.80 88.59 -11.37
C GLY A 1019 -23.89 88.39 -12.42
N GLN A 1020 -23.54 87.94 -13.62
CA GLN A 1020 -24.45 87.91 -14.77
C GLN A 1020 -24.25 86.69 -15.65
N PHE A 1021 -25.29 86.32 -16.41
CA PHE A 1021 -25.10 85.53 -17.61
C PHE A 1021 -24.75 86.48 -18.77
N ALA A 1022 -23.55 86.31 -19.32
CA ALA A 1022 -22.92 87.27 -20.24
C ALA A 1022 -23.11 86.93 -21.73
N GLY A 1023 -23.53 85.69 -22.05
CA GLY A 1023 -23.79 85.29 -23.43
C GLY A 1023 -24.06 83.79 -23.61
N LEU A 1024 -24.33 83.41 -24.85
CA LEU A 1024 -24.60 82.05 -25.31
C LEU A 1024 -23.62 81.64 -26.40
N SER A 1025 -23.35 80.33 -26.53
CA SER A 1025 -22.87 79.74 -27.78
C SER A 1025 -23.40 78.34 -27.98
N MET A 1026 -23.36 77.84 -29.21
CA MET A 1026 -23.71 76.46 -29.53
C MET A 1026 -22.49 75.69 -30.06
N VAL A 1027 -22.45 74.39 -29.77
CA VAL A 1027 -21.59 73.43 -30.45
C VAL A 1027 -22.48 72.51 -31.28
N LEU A 1028 -22.26 72.52 -32.58
CA LEU A 1028 -22.99 71.71 -33.57
C LEU A 1028 -22.15 70.48 -33.94
N LYS A 1029 -22.52 69.32 -33.41
CA LYS A 1029 -22.00 67.98 -33.75
C LYS A 1029 -23.18 67.04 -33.99
N SER A 1030 -23.01 65.73 -33.75
CA SER A 1030 -24.12 64.80 -33.46
C SER A 1030 -24.87 65.27 -32.21
N GLU A 1031 -24.16 65.41 -31.08
CA GLU A 1031 -24.68 66.13 -29.92
C GLU A 1031 -24.81 67.63 -30.25
N THR A 1032 -26.00 68.20 -30.08
CA THR A 1032 -26.13 69.66 -29.97
C THR A 1032 -25.91 70.05 -28.51
N THR A 1033 -24.96 70.94 -28.26
CA THR A 1033 -24.66 71.47 -26.92
C THR A 1033 -24.91 72.97 -26.86
N LEU A 1034 -25.69 73.42 -25.89
CA LEU A 1034 -25.82 74.83 -25.52
C LEU A 1034 -24.81 75.16 -24.41
N ASN A 1035 -24.03 76.22 -24.62
CA ASN A 1035 -23.12 76.78 -23.62
C ASN A 1035 -23.63 78.13 -23.15
N LEU A 1036 -23.89 78.25 -21.86
CA LEU A 1036 -24.23 79.51 -21.20
C LEU A 1036 -23.00 80.04 -20.45
N PHE A 1037 -22.59 81.28 -20.73
CA PHE A 1037 -21.42 81.91 -20.13
C PHE A 1037 -21.85 82.68 -18.86
N TYR A 1038 -21.53 82.16 -17.68
CA TYR A 1038 -21.66 82.89 -16.42
C TYR A 1038 -20.39 83.72 -16.16
N GLU A 1039 -20.59 84.98 -15.79
CA GLU A 1039 -19.56 85.92 -15.40
C GLU A 1039 -19.77 86.32 -13.93
N PRO A 1040 -18.90 85.87 -13.00
CA PRO A 1040 -19.04 86.19 -11.59
C PRO A 1040 -18.74 87.67 -11.33
N LYS A 1041 -19.42 88.25 -10.33
CA LYS A 1041 -19.10 89.60 -9.86
C LYS A 1041 -17.69 89.63 -9.27
N GLU A 1042 -17.00 90.76 -9.42
CA GLU A 1042 -15.67 90.98 -8.83
C GLU A 1042 -15.69 90.72 -7.31
N GLY A 1043 -14.78 89.85 -6.84
CA GLY A 1043 -14.70 89.41 -5.45
C GLY A 1043 -15.50 88.15 -5.09
N VAL A 1044 -16.32 87.60 -5.99
CA VAL A 1044 -17.10 86.37 -5.72
C VAL A 1044 -16.20 85.12 -5.78
N ASP A 1045 -16.23 84.33 -4.71
CA ASP A 1045 -15.57 83.02 -4.64
C ASP A 1045 -16.45 81.94 -5.28
N VAL A 1046 -16.19 81.67 -6.55
CA VAL A 1046 -16.94 80.70 -7.35
C VAL A 1046 -16.84 79.26 -6.82
N SER A 1047 -15.88 78.93 -5.94
CA SER A 1047 -15.82 77.60 -5.30
C SER A 1047 -16.96 77.35 -4.30
N LYS A 1048 -17.69 78.39 -3.91
CA LYS A 1048 -18.85 78.34 -3.00
C LYS A 1048 -20.21 78.40 -3.71
N LEU A 1049 -20.23 78.34 -5.05
CA LEU A 1049 -21.45 78.44 -5.84
C LEU A 1049 -21.91 77.07 -6.34
N THR A 1050 -23.20 76.78 -6.15
CA THR A 1050 -23.86 75.63 -6.79
C THR A 1050 -24.45 76.05 -8.12
N PHE A 1051 -24.28 75.20 -9.14
CA PHE A 1051 -24.71 75.42 -10.52
C PHE A 1051 -25.74 74.37 -10.91
N LEU A 1052 -26.93 74.82 -11.32
CA LEU A 1052 -28.09 73.98 -11.57
C LEU A 1052 -28.69 74.20 -12.96
N VAL A 1053 -29.18 73.14 -13.60
CA VAL A 1053 -30.06 73.19 -14.79
C VAL A 1053 -31.28 72.33 -14.52
N ASP A 1054 -32.49 72.91 -14.59
CA ASP A 1054 -33.76 72.27 -14.18
C ASP A 1054 -33.66 71.62 -12.77
N GLY A 1055 -32.90 72.24 -11.87
CA GLY A 1055 -32.66 71.74 -10.50
C GLY A 1055 -31.65 70.58 -10.38
N LYS A 1056 -31.03 70.12 -11.47
CA LYS A 1056 -29.93 69.14 -11.44
C LYS A 1056 -28.58 69.85 -11.40
N GLU A 1057 -27.69 69.40 -10.52
CA GLU A 1057 -26.33 69.96 -10.40
C GLU A 1057 -25.46 69.64 -11.62
N ILE A 1058 -24.69 70.64 -12.07
CA ILE A 1058 -23.72 70.53 -13.17
C ILE A 1058 -22.39 71.17 -12.80
N THR A 1059 -21.29 70.66 -13.34
CA THR A 1059 -19.95 71.24 -13.12
C THR A 1059 -19.60 72.20 -14.27
N PRO A 1060 -19.45 73.52 -14.03
CA PRO A 1060 -19.09 74.46 -15.10
C PRO A 1060 -17.60 74.42 -15.45
N VAL A 1061 -17.27 74.73 -16.70
CA VAL A 1061 -15.88 74.76 -17.20
C VAL A 1061 -15.37 76.20 -17.26
N LYS A 1062 -14.34 76.54 -16.47
CA LYS A 1062 -13.74 77.88 -16.49
C LYS A 1062 -12.97 78.14 -17.80
N ARG A 1063 -13.22 79.28 -18.45
CA ARG A 1063 -12.42 79.82 -19.56
C ARG A 1063 -12.28 81.34 -19.43
N GLY A 1064 -11.06 81.80 -19.14
CA GLY A 1064 -10.80 83.23 -18.87
C GLY A 1064 -11.56 83.71 -17.64
N GLN A 1065 -12.31 84.82 -17.79
CA GLN A 1065 -13.20 85.35 -16.74
C GLN A 1065 -14.54 84.59 -16.63
N TYR A 1066 -14.90 83.78 -17.63
CA TYR A 1066 -16.19 83.09 -17.68
C TYR A 1066 -16.14 81.67 -17.13
N TYR A 1067 -17.29 81.21 -16.66
CA TYR A 1067 -17.57 79.83 -16.29
C TYR A 1067 -18.69 79.32 -17.19
N ILE A 1068 -18.41 78.26 -17.95
CA ILE A 1068 -19.31 77.77 -19.01
C ILE A 1068 -20.17 76.64 -18.46
N LEU A 1069 -21.49 76.85 -18.45
CA LEU A 1069 -22.49 75.85 -18.12
C LEU A 1069 -22.93 75.18 -19.44
N SER A 1070 -22.60 73.90 -19.61
CA SER A 1070 -22.88 73.15 -20.86
C SER A 1070 -24.05 72.20 -20.70
N LEU A 1071 -25.13 72.44 -21.45
CA LEU A 1071 -26.24 71.50 -21.61
C LEU A 1071 -26.04 70.71 -22.92
N LYS A 1072 -25.75 69.42 -22.80
CA LYS A 1072 -25.41 68.48 -23.89
C LYS A 1072 -26.62 67.67 -24.37
N ASN A 1073 -26.47 66.98 -25.51
CA ASN A 1073 -27.44 66.04 -26.07
C ASN A 1073 -28.87 66.59 -26.21
N ILE A 1074 -29.00 67.87 -26.58
CA ILE A 1074 -30.31 68.47 -26.82
C ILE A 1074 -30.81 68.03 -28.21
N ARG A 1075 -31.88 67.21 -28.25
CA ARG A 1075 -32.52 66.73 -29.48
C ARG A 1075 -33.13 67.87 -30.28
N ALA A 1076 -33.21 67.75 -31.60
CA ALA A 1076 -33.74 68.80 -32.48
C ALA A 1076 -35.13 69.32 -32.06
N ASN A 1077 -36.07 68.41 -31.75
CA ASN A 1077 -37.43 68.76 -31.28
C ASN A 1077 -37.46 69.39 -29.88
N GLU A 1078 -36.37 69.30 -29.10
CA GLU A 1078 -36.22 69.87 -27.76
C GLU A 1078 -35.42 71.19 -27.72
N LEU A 1079 -34.73 71.58 -28.81
CA LEU A 1079 -33.86 72.78 -28.84
C LEU A 1079 -34.58 74.12 -28.59
N GLY A 1080 -35.88 74.17 -28.85
CA GLY A 1080 -36.75 75.31 -28.54
C GLY A 1080 -37.30 75.31 -27.10
N ASN A 1081 -37.04 74.27 -26.31
CA ASN A 1081 -37.54 74.18 -24.93
C ASN A 1081 -36.61 74.93 -23.99
N SER A 1082 -37.14 75.94 -23.29
CA SER A 1082 -36.40 76.66 -22.25
C SER A 1082 -35.96 75.75 -21.10
N LYS A 1083 -34.77 76.04 -20.58
CA LYS A 1083 -34.15 75.35 -19.46
C LYS A 1083 -33.71 76.36 -18.42
N THR A 1084 -34.00 76.07 -17.16
CA THR A 1084 -33.81 77.02 -16.06
C THR A 1084 -32.40 76.85 -15.50
N PHE A 1085 -31.48 77.73 -15.92
CA PHE A 1085 -30.12 77.78 -15.40
C PHE A 1085 -30.10 78.63 -14.12
N THR A 1086 -29.51 78.10 -13.06
CA THR A 1086 -29.43 78.79 -11.76
C THR A 1086 -28.03 78.70 -11.16
N VAL A 1087 -27.57 79.80 -10.57
CA VAL A 1087 -26.36 79.93 -9.76
C VAL A 1087 -26.74 80.46 -8.39
N THR A 1088 -26.26 79.85 -7.31
CA THR A 1088 -26.57 80.27 -5.94
C THR A 1088 -25.41 80.02 -4.98
N ASP A 1089 -25.29 80.89 -3.96
CA ASP A 1089 -24.41 80.70 -2.78
C ASP A 1089 -25.16 80.15 -1.55
N GLY A 1090 -26.42 79.75 -1.73
CA GLY A 1090 -27.35 79.33 -0.66
C GLY A 1090 -28.14 80.45 0.00
N THR A 1091 -27.83 81.72 -0.29
CA THR A 1091 -28.53 82.92 0.23
C THR A 1091 -29.05 83.83 -0.89
N ASN A 1092 -28.23 84.03 -1.91
CA ASN A 1092 -28.52 84.76 -3.14
C ASN A 1092 -28.75 83.78 -4.29
N THR A 1093 -29.57 84.18 -5.27
CA THR A 1093 -29.85 83.36 -6.45
C THR A 1093 -29.83 84.22 -7.72
N LEU A 1094 -29.15 83.71 -8.75
CA LEU A 1094 -29.20 84.21 -10.13
C LEU A 1094 -29.84 83.10 -10.98
N THR A 1095 -30.97 83.38 -11.61
CA THR A 1095 -31.71 82.43 -12.45
C THR A 1095 -32.02 83.06 -13.80
N GLY A 1096 -31.95 82.28 -14.88
CA GLY A 1096 -32.41 82.66 -16.21
C GLY A 1096 -32.79 81.45 -17.05
N ASP A 1097 -33.83 81.60 -17.86
CA ASP A 1097 -34.34 80.56 -18.74
C ASP A 1097 -33.72 80.72 -20.14
N TYR A 1098 -33.04 79.68 -20.62
CA TYR A 1098 -32.34 79.70 -21.91
C TYR A 1098 -32.62 78.43 -22.72
N CYS A 1099 -32.69 78.56 -24.05
CA CYS A 1099 -32.71 77.43 -24.99
C CYS A 1099 -31.78 77.68 -26.18
N ALA A 1100 -31.52 76.63 -26.97
CA ALA A 1100 -30.56 76.69 -28.06
C ALA A 1100 -31.02 77.62 -29.20
N MET A 1101 -32.33 77.68 -29.45
CA MET A 1101 -32.89 78.61 -30.45
C MET A 1101 -32.61 80.08 -30.14
N MET A 1102 -32.27 80.44 -28.90
CA MET A 1102 -31.90 81.83 -28.55
C MET A 1102 -30.55 82.26 -29.13
N TYR A 1103 -29.59 81.33 -29.25
CA TYR A 1103 -28.35 81.61 -29.97
C TYR A 1103 -28.60 81.72 -31.49
N CYS A 1104 -29.55 80.93 -32.01
CA CYS A 1104 -29.96 81.02 -33.41
C CYS A 1104 -30.60 82.40 -33.71
N TYR A 1105 -31.47 82.89 -32.82
CA TYR A 1105 -32.01 84.25 -32.88
C TYR A 1105 -30.91 85.31 -32.83
N GLN A 1106 -29.96 85.19 -31.89
CA GLN A 1106 -28.83 86.13 -31.74
C GLN A 1106 -28.00 86.25 -33.03
N VAL A 1107 -27.75 85.15 -33.75
CA VAL A 1107 -27.00 85.17 -35.02
C VAL A 1107 -27.86 85.71 -36.17
N LEU A 1108 -29.12 85.26 -36.30
CA LEU A 1108 -29.99 85.61 -37.43
C LEU A 1108 -30.60 87.02 -37.38
N ARG A 1109 -30.60 87.67 -36.21
CA ARG A 1109 -31.07 89.06 -36.03
C ARG A 1109 -29.94 90.05 -35.71
N ALA A 1110 -28.68 89.64 -35.86
CA ALA A 1110 -27.54 90.55 -35.78
C ALA A 1110 -27.51 91.52 -36.98
N ALA A 1111 -26.83 92.66 -36.82
CA ALA A 1111 -26.53 93.52 -37.96
C ALA A 1111 -25.51 92.86 -38.90
N GLU A 1112 -25.61 93.17 -40.19
CA GLU A 1112 -24.74 92.67 -41.25
C GLU A 1112 -23.25 92.87 -40.91
N GLY A 1113 -22.44 91.82 -41.07
CA GLY A 1113 -21.01 91.82 -40.74
C GLY A 1113 -20.64 91.60 -39.27
N ILE A 1114 -21.59 91.40 -38.34
CA ILE A 1114 -21.27 91.00 -36.95
C ILE A 1114 -20.86 89.52 -36.86
N TYR A 1115 -21.51 88.67 -37.65
CA TYR A 1115 -21.15 87.26 -37.82
C TYR A 1115 -20.75 87.02 -39.28
N ALA A 1116 -19.96 85.98 -39.53
CA ALA A 1116 -19.56 85.60 -40.88
C ALA A 1116 -20.73 84.94 -41.64
N ASP A 1117 -20.83 85.20 -42.95
CA ASP A 1117 -21.97 84.81 -43.78
C ASP A 1117 -22.19 83.29 -43.85
N ASP A 1118 -21.11 82.52 -43.71
CA ASP A 1118 -21.12 81.06 -43.64
C ASP A 1118 -21.73 80.53 -42.33
N LEU A 1119 -21.43 81.18 -41.19
CA LEU A 1119 -22.08 80.91 -39.90
C LEU A 1119 -23.56 81.31 -39.93
N VAL A 1120 -23.91 82.46 -40.51
CA VAL A 1120 -25.31 82.90 -40.67
C VAL A 1120 -26.07 81.88 -41.54
N THR A 1121 -25.49 81.45 -42.66
CA THR A 1121 -26.05 80.41 -43.54
C THR A 1121 -26.22 79.07 -42.81
N LEU A 1122 -25.21 78.62 -42.05
CA LEU A 1122 -25.28 77.41 -41.24
C LEU A 1122 -26.40 77.47 -40.19
N VAL A 1123 -26.53 78.58 -39.48
CA VAL A 1123 -27.57 78.77 -38.45
C VAL A 1123 -28.97 78.88 -39.08
N LYS A 1124 -29.09 79.46 -40.27
CA LYS A 1124 -30.35 79.48 -41.04
C LYS A 1124 -30.76 78.06 -41.45
N ALA A 1125 -29.83 77.28 -42.01
CA ALA A 1125 -30.06 75.88 -42.38
C ALA A 1125 -30.42 75.00 -41.17
N PHE A 1126 -29.69 75.17 -40.06
CA PHE A 1126 -29.96 74.49 -38.80
C PHE A 1126 -31.34 74.84 -38.24
N SER A 1127 -31.72 76.13 -38.26
CA SER A 1127 -33.05 76.57 -37.80
C SER A 1127 -34.19 75.95 -38.63
N ALA A 1128 -33.98 75.74 -39.93
CA ALA A 1128 -34.93 75.04 -40.80
C ALA A 1128 -35.07 73.55 -40.44
N TYR A 1129 -33.94 72.85 -40.24
CA TYR A 1129 -33.92 71.48 -39.74
C TYR A 1129 -34.68 71.36 -38.41
N VAL A 1130 -34.39 72.23 -37.45
CA VAL A 1130 -35.04 72.25 -36.12
C VAL A 1130 -36.54 72.59 -36.19
N TYR A 1131 -36.96 73.43 -37.14
CA TYR A 1131 -38.38 73.67 -37.39
C TYR A 1131 -39.08 72.39 -37.88
N SER A 1132 -38.55 71.76 -38.94
CA SER A 1132 -39.12 70.54 -39.54
C SER A 1132 -39.17 69.35 -38.56
N ALA A 1133 -38.22 69.27 -37.63
CA ALA A 1133 -38.17 68.23 -36.62
C ALA A 1133 -39.35 68.28 -35.62
N LYS A 1134 -40.08 69.39 -35.50
CA LYS A 1134 -41.11 69.53 -34.47
C LYS A 1134 -42.33 68.64 -34.70
N ASP A 1135 -42.72 68.44 -35.95
CA ASP A 1135 -43.93 67.68 -36.27
C ASP A 1135 -43.59 66.20 -36.48
N VAL A 1136 -42.52 65.92 -37.25
CA VAL A 1136 -42.04 64.55 -37.53
C VAL A 1136 -41.55 63.83 -36.27
N CYS A 1137 -40.80 64.50 -35.39
CA CYS A 1137 -40.28 63.89 -34.15
C CYS A 1137 -41.26 63.98 -32.97
N ARG A 1138 -42.58 64.06 -33.23
CA ARG A 1138 -43.66 63.98 -32.23
C ARG A 1138 -44.62 62.81 -32.45
N SER A 1139 -44.75 62.34 -33.69
CA SER A 1139 -45.14 60.95 -33.96
C SER A 1139 -44.00 60.00 -33.55
N ASN A 1140 -44.32 58.99 -32.74
CA ASN A 1140 -43.42 57.89 -32.38
C ASN A 1140 -43.40 56.82 -33.48
#